data_AF-A0A0W0X076-F1
#
_entry.id   AF-A0A0W0X076-F1
#
_cell.length_a   1.000
_cell.length_b   1.000
_cell.length_c   1.000
_cell.angle_alpha   90.00
_cell.angle_beta   90.00
_cell.angle_gamma   90.00
#
_symmetry.space_group_name_H-M   'P 1'
#
loop_
_entity.id
_entity.type
_entity.pdbx_description
1 polymer ?
#
loop_
_entity_poly.entity_id
_entity_poly.type
_entity_poly.pdbx_seq_one_letter_code
_entity_poly.pdbx_strand_id
1 'polypeptide(L)'
;MHLFSDYLQPLTTWIYANPSWALFITFLISFSESLAIIGSIIPGSVTMTAIGILAGSGIMRIDLTLLAASLGAVAGDSASYFLGYIFRNRITNIWPFSRYPNWLHYGKDYFAKHGGKSVLIGRFIGPLRSMIPVIAGMMHMNRWHFLLANIISAIAWAMLYVMPGVLIGAASSELSAETASRLFILILMLLILIWILTIAMKWVLKHLNIILRVHLHRFWAWSKDHPRLANYIRVLTPAHETNYYPTAALIFLFLFTFLISLIFTTLAFQETWITAINQPIHHFLQSLRTQSFDAFFIVISLFIYPLSLLTLILSIAFYLIYHRDWRTLKYWLSLGFFCIIITTLLATIIHPPKPHGLLKYQTNLHYPAIDLTFAMTFFGFLILYISTQYRTILTLAIRIILLLLLVLSGLGSVYLGDNWLNSVMGAYFIGLSICLGHWIFYRRTPHMTEHSQLPIVCSCLLLLITTAISCMFYYKKLVKAHHPYIKQYILTHQVWWHQNRPLLPIYTTNRLGQQTGLFNIQYAGSIEVFEHALRNYGWKKQSNSFLYSLLLRAGGKNAPEELPLMAQLYQNRKPALVMTYTPGRGEPFLILRLWRSNYHLRHYQQPIWLGSIHPHTSQKRIKQNNLQASWQYPFKYMLPALHGFNFNRIRLNNKQIEALPHAISPELLFIKEPLENDAVNERK
;
A
#
# COMPACT_ATOMS: atom_id res chain seq x y z
N MET A 1 -25.99 10.02 17.97
CA MET A 1 -25.33 9.99 16.65
C MET A 1 -25.05 11.38 16.07
N HIS A 2 -25.64 12.48 16.56
CA HIS A 2 -25.44 13.85 16.03
C HIS A 2 -24.05 14.47 16.28
N LEU A 3 -23.40 14.23 17.42
CA LEU A 3 -22.06 14.80 17.70
C LEU A 3 -20.98 14.47 16.65
N PHE A 4 -21.11 13.33 15.97
CA PHE A 4 -20.12 12.87 15.01
C PHE A 4 -20.32 13.52 13.63
N SER A 5 -21.58 13.74 13.20
CA SER A 5 -21.89 14.51 12.00
C SER A 5 -21.54 15.98 12.18
N ASP A 6 -21.88 16.55 13.33
CA ASP A 6 -21.79 17.99 13.58
C ASP A 6 -20.33 18.46 13.70
N TYR A 7 -19.41 17.58 14.13
CA TYR A 7 -17.98 17.86 14.22
C TYR A 7 -17.23 17.71 12.89
N LEU A 8 -17.51 16.64 12.14
CA LEU A 8 -16.76 16.34 10.91
C LEU A 8 -17.31 17.09 9.69
N GLN A 9 -18.60 17.42 9.68
CA GLN A 9 -19.23 18.11 8.55
C GLN A 9 -18.58 19.46 8.25
N PRO A 10 -18.48 20.44 9.18
CA PRO A 10 -17.92 21.75 8.89
C PRO A 10 -16.46 21.67 8.41
N LEU A 11 -15.66 20.87 9.12
CA LEU A 11 -14.23 20.68 8.85
C LEU A 11 -14.00 20.10 7.45
N THR A 12 -14.78 19.10 7.07
CA THR A 12 -14.68 18.52 5.73
C THR A 12 -15.15 19.52 4.67
N THR A 13 -16.31 20.19 4.80
CA THR A 13 -16.75 21.22 3.83
C THR A 13 -15.70 22.29 3.57
N TRP A 14 -15.01 22.74 4.63
CA TRP A 14 -13.98 23.75 4.51
C TRP A 14 -12.72 23.23 3.78
N ILE A 15 -12.29 22.00 4.08
CA ILE A 15 -11.17 21.33 3.40
C ILE A 15 -11.44 21.20 1.89
N TYR A 16 -12.69 20.99 1.49
CA TYR A 16 -13.08 20.95 0.07
C TYR A 16 -13.10 22.31 -0.61
N ALA A 17 -13.58 23.35 0.09
CA ALA A 17 -13.54 24.71 -0.43
C ALA A 17 -12.10 25.22 -0.57
N ASN A 18 -11.18 24.68 0.25
CA ASN A 18 -9.79 25.10 0.30
C ASN A 18 -8.83 23.89 0.20
N PRO A 19 -8.74 23.19 -0.96
CA PRO A 19 -7.89 22.00 -1.10
C PRO A 19 -6.41 22.27 -0.84
N SER A 20 -5.95 23.51 -1.09
CA SER A 20 -4.60 23.97 -0.78
C SER A 20 -4.30 23.98 0.72
N TRP A 21 -5.31 24.21 1.55
CA TRP A 21 -5.20 24.24 3.01
C TRP A 21 -5.45 22.87 3.67
N ALA A 22 -5.94 21.88 2.90
CA ALA A 22 -6.27 20.55 3.40
C ALA A 22 -5.09 19.85 4.11
N LEU A 23 -3.87 20.01 3.56
CA LEU A 23 -2.65 19.49 4.15
C LEU A 23 -2.28 20.21 5.45
N PHE A 24 -2.47 21.53 5.50
CA PHE A 24 -2.22 22.32 6.70
C PHE A 24 -3.20 21.96 7.82
N ILE A 25 -4.47 21.73 7.51
CA ILE A 25 -5.44 21.24 8.50
C ILE A 25 -5.09 19.83 8.96
N THR A 26 -4.67 18.95 8.04
CA THR A 26 -4.21 17.60 8.42
C THR A 26 -3.06 17.68 9.44
N PHE A 27 -2.11 18.59 9.19
CA PHE A 27 -1.04 18.89 10.14
C PHE A 27 -1.59 19.40 11.48
N LEU A 28 -2.50 20.39 11.48
CA LEU A 28 -3.07 20.96 12.71
C LEU A 28 -3.87 19.96 13.55
N ILE A 29 -4.66 19.09 12.91
CA ILE A 29 -5.42 18.06 13.61
C ILE A 29 -4.45 17.07 14.25
N SER A 30 -3.45 16.61 13.49
CA SER A 30 -2.44 15.68 13.99
C SER A 30 -1.61 16.28 15.14
N PHE A 31 -1.28 17.56 15.03
CA PHE A 31 -0.63 18.36 16.06
C PHE A 31 -1.48 18.47 17.33
N SER A 32 -2.76 18.82 17.18
CA SER A 32 -3.70 18.95 18.30
C SER A 32 -3.97 17.62 18.99
N GLU A 33 -4.03 16.54 18.21
CA GLU A 33 -4.18 15.18 18.72
C GLU A 33 -2.95 14.68 19.49
N SER A 34 -1.76 15.15 19.12
CA SER A 34 -0.50 14.79 19.78
C SER A 34 -0.13 15.73 20.93
N LEU A 35 -0.91 16.80 21.13
CA LEU A 35 -0.76 17.72 22.26
C LEU A 35 -1.31 17.09 23.54
N ALA A 36 -0.60 17.32 24.64
CA ALA A 36 -1.01 16.95 25.97
C ALA A 36 -2.40 17.52 26.28
N ILE A 37 -3.26 16.72 26.93
CA ILE A 37 -4.64 17.09 27.34
C ILE A 37 -5.61 17.20 26.14
N ILE A 38 -5.29 18.02 25.13
CA ILE A 38 -6.09 18.22 23.91
C ILE A 38 -6.28 16.90 23.15
N GLY A 39 -5.21 16.13 23.02
CA GLY A 39 -5.21 14.82 22.37
C GLY A 39 -6.04 13.73 23.03
N SER A 40 -6.50 13.97 24.27
CA SER A 40 -7.40 13.06 24.99
C SER A 40 -8.87 13.41 24.77
N ILE A 41 -9.15 14.62 24.26
CA ILE A 41 -10.50 15.12 23.98
C ILE A 41 -10.85 14.93 22.49
N ILE A 42 -9.87 15.10 21.60
CA ILE A 42 -10.07 14.98 20.14
C ILE A 42 -9.99 13.50 19.72
N PRO A 43 -11.03 12.92 19.09
CA PRO A 43 -11.02 11.55 18.57
C PRO A 43 -10.24 11.47 17.24
N GLY A 44 -8.96 11.83 17.26
CA GLY A 44 -8.22 12.07 16.03
C GLY A 44 -7.88 10.82 15.22
N SER A 45 -7.89 9.62 15.82
CA SER A 45 -7.81 8.36 15.06
C SER A 45 -8.93 8.25 14.03
N VAL A 46 -10.14 8.71 14.39
CA VAL A 46 -11.29 8.67 13.48
C VAL A 46 -11.21 9.79 12.43
N THR A 47 -10.75 10.98 12.84
CA THR A 47 -10.52 12.10 11.93
C THR A 47 -9.43 11.80 10.90
N MET A 48 -8.35 11.11 11.29
CA MET A 48 -7.28 10.70 10.37
C MET A 48 -7.73 9.62 9.40
N THR A 49 -8.59 8.69 9.82
CA THR A 49 -9.20 7.75 8.89
C THR A 49 -10.10 8.49 7.89
N ALA A 50 -10.87 9.49 8.32
CA ALA A 50 -11.66 10.33 7.40
C ALA A 50 -10.77 11.10 6.41
N ILE A 51 -9.67 11.70 6.87
CA ILE A 51 -8.65 12.33 6.02
C ILE A 51 -8.04 11.31 5.04
N GLY A 52 -7.79 10.08 5.49
CA GLY A 52 -7.37 8.97 4.65
C GLY A 52 -8.37 8.65 3.55
N ILE A 53 -9.68 8.63 3.86
CA ILE A 53 -10.74 8.43 2.86
C ILE A 53 -10.67 9.51 1.78
N LEU A 54 -10.49 10.77 2.17
CA LEU A 54 -10.34 11.90 1.24
C LEU A 54 -9.10 11.76 0.34
N ALA A 55 -7.98 11.27 0.90
CA ALA A 55 -6.78 11.00 0.15
C ALA A 55 -6.96 9.80 -0.82
N GLY A 56 -7.61 8.71 -0.37
CA GLY A 56 -7.89 7.52 -1.18
C GLY A 56 -8.87 7.76 -2.33
N SER A 57 -9.86 8.63 -2.10
CA SER A 57 -10.79 9.09 -3.14
C SER A 57 -10.11 10.04 -4.15
N GLY A 58 -8.86 10.43 -3.91
CA GLY A 58 -8.03 11.20 -4.80
C GLY A 58 -8.17 12.72 -4.67
N ILE A 59 -8.77 13.25 -3.61
CA ILE A 59 -8.91 14.72 -3.42
C ILE A 59 -7.59 15.30 -2.94
N MET A 60 -6.96 14.62 -1.99
CA MET A 60 -5.62 14.94 -1.52
C MET A 60 -4.62 13.94 -2.06
N ARG A 61 -3.37 14.37 -2.23
CA ARG A 61 -2.28 13.44 -2.55
C ARG A 61 -1.92 12.64 -1.29
N ILE A 62 -1.90 11.31 -1.42
CA ILE A 62 -1.68 10.39 -0.30
C ILE A 62 -0.31 10.61 0.36
N ASP A 63 0.72 10.83 -0.45
CA ASP A 63 2.09 11.08 -0.01
C ASP A 63 2.21 12.33 0.87
N LEU A 64 1.64 13.45 0.43
CA LEU A 64 1.64 14.70 1.19
C LEU A 64 0.76 14.62 2.43
N THR A 65 -0.34 13.88 2.37
CA THR A 65 -1.25 13.68 3.51
C THR A 65 -0.55 12.93 4.64
N LEU A 66 0.15 11.83 4.30
CA LEU A 66 0.95 11.07 5.27
C LEU A 66 2.09 11.90 5.85
N LEU A 67 2.75 12.71 5.03
CA LEU A 67 3.82 13.60 5.48
C LEU A 67 3.30 14.68 6.42
N ALA A 68 2.20 15.35 6.07
CA ALA A 68 1.56 16.38 6.90
C ALA A 68 1.08 15.79 8.24
N ALA A 69 0.43 14.63 8.21
CA ALA A 69 0.00 13.92 9.41
C ALA A 69 1.20 13.55 10.29
N SER A 70 2.28 13.04 9.72
CA SER A 70 3.50 12.67 10.46
C SER A 70 4.17 13.89 11.08
N LEU A 71 4.33 14.99 10.32
CA LEU A 71 4.95 16.22 10.82
C LEU A 71 4.13 16.86 11.93
N GLY A 72 2.80 16.90 11.79
CA GLY A 72 1.91 17.41 12.82
C GLY A 72 2.03 16.60 14.11
N ALA A 73 2.07 15.27 13.98
CA ALA A 73 2.21 14.38 15.11
C ALA A 73 3.56 14.56 15.83
N VAL A 74 4.66 14.65 15.07
CA VAL A 74 6.00 14.91 15.62
C VAL A 74 6.05 16.24 16.35
N ALA A 75 5.49 17.30 15.75
CA ALA A 75 5.47 18.64 16.32
C ALA A 75 4.66 18.70 17.63
N GLY A 76 3.48 18.06 17.67
CA GLY A 76 2.61 18.03 18.85
C GLY A 76 3.25 17.26 20.02
N ASP A 77 3.81 16.09 19.75
CA ASP A 77 4.55 15.31 20.76
C ASP A 77 5.78 16.07 21.26
N SER A 78 6.49 16.77 20.38
CA SER A 78 7.65 17.58 20.77
C SER A 78 7.25 18.76 21.66
N ALA A 79 6.14 19.45 21.34
CA ALA A 79 5.58 20.49 22.19
C ALA A 79 5.20 19.94 23.57
N SER A 80 4.53 18.79 23.62
CA SER A 80 4.18 18.08 24.86
C SER A 80 5.41 17.69 25.69
N TYR A 81 6.48 17.24 25.04
CA TYR A 81 7.76 16.95 25.68
C TYR A 81 8.40 18.20 26.28
N PHE A 82 8.43 19.32 25.54
CA PHE A 82 8.94 20.58 26.06
C PHE A 82 8.11 21.11 27.24
N LEU A 83 6.79 20.99 27.19
CA LEU A 83 5.91 21.32 28.32
C LEU A 83 6.27 20.48 29.55
N GLY A 84 6.44 19.17 29.39
CA GLY A 84 6.88 18.26 30.46
C GLY A 84 8.24 18.63 31.04
N TYR A 85 9.18 19.04 30.18
CA TYR A 85 10.54 19.43 30.56
C TYR A 85 10.58 20.74 31.36
N ILE A 86 9.80 21.75 30.95
CA ILE A 86 9.79 23.08 31.58
C ILE A 86 8.93 23.10 32.85
N PHE A 87 7.75 22.47 32.84
CA PHE A 87 6.77 22.60 33.91
C PHE A 87 6.74 21.40 34.88
N ARG A 88 7.82 20.62 34.96
CA ARG A 88 7.94 19.38 35.77
C ARG A 88 7.32 19.46 37.17
N ASN A 89 7.62 20.52 37.92
CA ASN A 89 7.20 20.66 39.32
C ASN A 89 5.77 21.19 39.47
N ARG A 90 5.17 21.75 38.41
CA ARG A 90 3.81 22.31 38.42
C ARG A 90 2.79 21.41 37.74
N ILE A 91 3.21 20.58 36.78
CA ILE A 91 2.32 19.69 36.01
C ILE A 91 1.56 18.71 36.92
N THR A 92 2.16 18.23 38.01
CA THR A 92 1.49 17.33 38.97
C THR A 92 0.28 18.00 39.64
N ASN A 93 0.27 19.33 39.73
CA ASN A 93 -0.78 20.11 40.39
C ASN A 93 -1.77 20.72 39.39
N ILE A 94 -1.57 20.50 38.08
CA ILE A 94 -2.41 21.05 37.01
C ILE A 94 -3.38 19.96 36.52
N TRP A 95 -4.64 20.34 36.28
CA TRP A 95 -5.65 19.43 35.71
C TRP A 95 -5.22 18.99 34.29
N PRO A 96 -5.35 17.70 33.90
CA PRO A 96 -6.03 16.59 34.59
C PRO A 96 -5.13 15.77 35.54
N PHE A 97 -3.82 16.03 35.61
CA PHE A 97 -2.87 15.23 36.39
C PHE A 97 -3.09 15.34 37.91
N SER A 98 -3.59 16.46 38.39
CA SER A 98 -3.97 16.65 39.80
C SER A 98 -5.19 15.81 40.22
N ARG A 99 -6.10 15.52 39.29
CA ARG A 99 -7.33 14.74 39.53
C ARG A 99 -7.14 13.24 39.32
N TYR A 100 -6.18 12.85 38.46
CA TYR A 100 -5.88 11.46 38.12
C TYR A 100 -4.39 11.12 38.33
N PRO A 101 -3.89 11.12 39.58
CA PRO A 101 -2.48 10.86 39.87
C PRO A 101 -2.04 9.45 39.46
N ASN A 102 -2.96 8.49 39.46
CA ASN A 102 -2.72 7.11 39.02
C ASN A 102 -2.24 7.02 37.57
N TRP A 103 -2.65 7.94 36.69
CA TRP A 103 -2.21 7.96 35.29
C TRP A 103 -0.74 8.38 35.17
N LEU A 104 -0.31 9.32 36.02
CA LEU A 104 1.08 9.75 36.10
C LEU A 104 1.97 8.64 36.68
N HIS A 105 1.49 7.95 37.73
CA HIS A 105 2.19 6.79 38.30
C HIS A 105 2.34 5.66 37.27
N TYR A 106 1.25 5.28 36.60
CA TYR A 106 1.30 4.25 35.56
C TYR A 106 2.28 4.62 34.44
N GLY A 107 2.26 5.88 33.99
CA GLY A 107 3.19 6.33 32.96
C GLY A 107 4.65 6.37 33.43
N LYS A 108 4.92 6.75 34.69
CA LYS A 108 6.25 6.68 35.31
C LYS A 108 6.75 5.24 35.43
N ASP A 109 5.92 4.32 35.89
CA ASP A 109 6.27 2.89 36.02
C ASP A 109 6.53 2.26 34.65
N TYR A 110 5.70 2.61 33.66
CA TYR A 110 5.89 2.19 32.28
C TYR A 110 7.21 2.72 31.72
N PHE A 111 7.53 3.99 31.99
CA PHE A 111 8.79 4.61 31.58
C PHE A 111 10.01 4.02 32.30
N ALA A 112 9.90 3.72 33.60
CA ALA A 112 10.94 3.06 34.37
C ALA A 112 11.22 1.64 33.85
N LYS A 113 10.18 0.93 33.42
CA LYS A 113 10.29 -0.45 32.91
C LYS A 113 10.77 -0.54 31.47
N HIS A 114 10.41 0.43 30.62
CA HIS A 114 10.63 0.35 29.16
C HIS A 114 11.53 1.45 28.58
N GLY A 115 11.88 2.47 29.37
CA GLY A 115 12.79 3.55 28.97
C GLY A 115 12.35 4.23 27.67
N GLY A 116 13.28 4.45 26.74
CA GLY A 116 12.97 5.06 25.44
C GLY A 116 12.01 4.25 24.56
N LYS A 117 11.85 2.93 24.77
CA LYS A 117 10.86 2.11 24.05
C LYS A 117 9.42 2.52 24.39
N SER A 118 9.24 3.17 25.53
CA SER A 118 7.95 3.69 25.98
C SER A 118 7.38 4.73 25.02
N VAL A 119 8.24 5.58 24.45
CA VAL A 119 7.85 6.62 23.48
C VAL A 119 7.38 5.98 22.18
N LEU A 120 8.13 4.99 21.69
CA LEU A 120 7.82 4.36 20.41
C LEU A 120 6.55 3.50 20.47
N ILE A 121 6.38 2.70 21.53
CA ILE A 121 5.26 1.76 21.66
C ILE A 121 4.03 2.45 22.25
N GLY A 122 4.23 3.33 23.22
CA GLY A 122 3.13 3.86 23.99
C GLY A 122 2.27 4.86 23.23
N ARG A 123 2.72 5.34 22.05
CA ARG A 123 1.87 6.06 21.09
C ARG A 123 0.66 5.25 20.63
N PHE A 124 0.76 3.92 20.67
CA PHE A 124 -0.31 3.00 20.26
C PHE A 124 -1.17 2.52 21.45
N ILE A 125 -0.94 3.03 22.66
CA ILE A 125 -1.69 2.68 23.87
C ILE A 125 -2.59 3.86 24.22
N GLY A 126 -3.88 3.73 23.88
CA GLY A 126 -4.88 4.83 23.84
C GLY A 126 -4.74 5.93 24.90
N PRO A 127 -5.00 5.66 26.20
CA PRO A 127 -4.97 6.71 27.23
C PRO A 127 -3.58 7.28 27.52
N LEU A 128 -2.51 6.52 27.25
CA LEU A 128 -1.14 6.93 27.58
C LEU A 128 -0.49 7.76 26.47
N ARG A 129 -1.03 7.70 25.25
CA ARG A 129 -0.45 8.32 24.06
C ARG A 129 -0.14 9.81 24.26
N SER A 130 -1.11 10.60 24.70
CA SER A 130 -0.98 12.05 24.91
C SER A 130 -0.14 12.39 26.15
N MET A 131 0.14 11.42 27.02
CA MET A 131 0.82 11.59 28.30
C MET A 131 2.31 11.24 28.24
N ILE A 132 2.68 10.25 27.43
CA ILE A 132 4.06 9.77 27.34
C ILE A 132 5.07 10.85 26.94
N PRO A 133 4.81 11.73 25.96
CA PRO A 133 5.72 12.82 25.66
C PRO A 133 5.96 13.75 26.85
N VAL A 134 4.90 14.09 27.59
CA VAL A 134 4.98 14.92 28.80
C VAL A 134 5.82 14.23 29.87
N ILE A 135 5.56 12.95 30.13
CA ILE A 135 6.28 12.16 31.13
C ILE A 135 7.77 12.02 30.75
N ALA A 136 8.07 11.80 29.46
CA ALA A 136 9.43 11.77 28.95
C ALA A 136 10.18 13.10 29.21
N GLY A 137 9.48 14.23 29.02
CA GLY A 137 9.99 15.56 29.36
C GLY A 137 10.23 15.74 30.86
N MET A 138 9.27 15.37 31.70
CA MET A 138 9.38 15.43 33.17
C MET A 138 10.52 14.59 33.73
N MET A 139 10.88 13.50 33.03
CA MET A 139 11.97 12.60 33.39
C MET A 139 13.32 13.00 32.77
N HIS A 140 13.42 14.15 32.10
CA HIS A 140 14.64 14.61 31.43
C HIS A 140 15.25 13.58 30.48
N MET A 141 14.41 12.87 29.73
CA MET A 141 14.90 11.98 28.67
C MET A 141 15.77 12.78 27.69
N ASN A 142 16.87 12.22 27.19
CA ASN A 142 17.68 12.92 26.19
C ASN A 142 16.83 13.25 24.94
N ARG A 143 16.83 14.54 24.56
CA ARG A 143 16.03 15.11 23.46
C ARG A 143 16.21 14.35 22.14
N TRP A 144 17.43 13.90 21.85
CA TRP A 144 17.71 13.14 20.62
C TRP A 144 17.07 11.74 20.62
N HIS A 145 17.11 11.05 21.76
CA HIS A 145 16.48 9.74 21.90
C HIS A 145 14.96 9.86 21.81
N PHE A 146 14.39 10.91 22.41
CA PHE A 146 12.96 11.21 22.30
C PHE A 146 12.56 11.52 20.86
N LEU A 147 13.29 12.42 20.18
CA LEU A 147 12.96 12.86 18.82
C LEU A 147 13.00 11.71 17.81
N LEU A 148 14.02 10.86 17.86
CA LEU A 148 14.12 9.69 16.98
C LEU A 148 12.96 8.71 17.21
N ALA A 149 12.64 8.39 18.47
CA ALA A 149 11.51 7.53 18.79
C ALA A 149 10.16 8.15 18.39
N ASN A 150 10.02 9.47 18.53
CA ASN A 150 8.84 10.22 18.12
C ASN A 150 8.66 10.20 16.60
N ILE A 151 9.70 10.49 15.81
CA ILE A 151 9.62 10.49 14.34
C ILE A 151 9.21 9.10 13.81
N ILE A 152 9.87 8.04 14.28
CA ILE A 152 9.58 6.68 13.83
C ILE A 152 8.14 6.28 14.19
N SER A 153 7.71 6.57 15.42
CA SER A 153 6.35 6.25 15.86
C SER A 153 5.27 7.10 15.17
N ALA A 154 5.56 8.36 14.83
CA ALA A 154 4.65 9.26 14.12
C ALA A 154 4.39 8.76 12.70
N ILE A 155 5.44 8.37 11.98
CA ILE A 155 5.33 7.82 10.62
C ILE A 155 4.51 6.53 10.64
N ALA A 156 4.84 5.62 11.57
CA ALA A 156 4.11 4.36 11.74
C ALA A 156 2.62 4.60 12.10
N TRP A 157 2.35 5.59 12.95
CA TRP A 157 0.99 5.98 13.33
C TRP A 157 0.22 6.56 12.15
N ALA A 158 0.81 7.49 11.38
CA ALA A 158 0.18 8.06 10.20
C ALA A 158 -0.16 6.97 9.18
N MET A 159 0.76 6.04 8.92
CA MET A 159 0.47 4.88 8.07
C MET A 159 -0.69 4.04 8.62
N LEU A 160 -0.69 3.73 9.92
CA LEU A 160 -1.69 2.88 10.54
C LEU A 160 -3.12 3.46 10.48
N TYR A 161 -3.29 4.78 10.67
CA TYR A 161 -4.61 5.40 10.76
C TYR A 161 -5.10 6.02 9.44
N VAL A 162 -4.19 6.50 8.59
CA VAL A 162 -4.54 7.11 7.29
C VAL A 162 -4.70 6.04 6.21
N MET A 163 -3.84 5.02 6.14
CA MET A 163 -3.88 4.03 5.05
C MET A 163 -5.16 3.19 5.00
N PRO A 164 -5.76 2.73 6.12
CA PRO A 164 -7.08 2.10 6.08
C PRO A 164 -8.13 3.05 5.48
N GLY A 165 -8.09 4.33 5.87
CA GLY A 165 -8.93 5.36 5.25
C GLY A 165 -8.73 5.43 3.73
N VAL A 166 -7.47 5.44 3.28
CA VAL A 166 -7.11 5.44 1.84
C VAL A 166 -7.67 4.21 1.12
N LEU A 167 -7.54 3.03 1.72
CA LEU A 167 -8.10 1.77 1.20
C LEU A 167 -9.63 1.87 1.05
N ILE A 168 -10.30 2.41 2.07
CA ILE A 168 -11.75 2.60 2.06
C ILE A 168 -12.16 3.64 1.03
N GLY A 169 -11.43 4.75 0.92
CA GLY A 169 -11.62 5.75 -0.13
C GLY A 169 -11.43 5.16 -1.52
N ALA A 170 -10.49 4.24 -1.70
CA ALA A 170 -10.31 3.53 -2.96
C ALA A 170 -11.47 2.55 -3.26
N ALA A 171 -11.93 1.79 -2.25
CA ALA A 171 -12.94 0.72 -2.39
C ALA A 171 -14.40 1.22 -2.40
N SER A 172 -14.70 2.34 -1.73
CA SER A 172 -16.04 2.96 -1.70
C SER A 172 -16.48 3.53 -3.06
N SER A 173 -15.60 3.49 -4.06
CA SER A 173 -15.86 3.93 -5.43
C SER A 173 -16.83 3.04 -6.23
N GLU A 174 -17.17 1.85 -5.73
CA GLU A 174 -17.95 0.84 -6.47
C GLU A 174 -19.29 0.50 -5.85
N LEU A 175 -19.58 1.05 -4.68
CA LEU A 175 -20.65 0.59 -3.80
C LEU A 175 -21.69 1.71 -3.62
N SER A 176 -22.97 1.37 -3.78
CA SER A 176 -24.12 2.25 -3.52
C SER A 176 -23.98 2.96 -2.16
N ALA A 177 -24.51 4.18 -2.00
CA ALA A 177 -24.42 4.96 -0.76
C ALA A 177 -24.97 4.22 0.48
N GLU A 178 -25.97 3.35 0.31
CA GLU A 178 -26.46 2.44 1.36
C GLU A 178 -25.43 1.39 1.75
N THR A 179 -24.62 0.95 0.79
CA THR A 179 -23.54 0.00 1.01
C THR A 179 -22.31 0.70 1.57
N ALA A 180 -22.05 1.96 1.21
CA ALA A 180 -20.95 2.76 1.79
C ALA A 180 -21.17 3.06 3.28
N SER A 181 -22.40 3.36 3.70
CA SER A 181 -22.75 3.50 5.12
C SER A 181 -22.67 2.17 5.87
N ARG A 182 -23.13 1.06 5.26
CA ARG A 182 -22.90 -0.29 5.82
C ARG A 182 -21.43 -0.66 5.88
N LEU A 183 -20.63 -0.27 4.88
CA LEU A 183 -19.18 -0.47 4.87
C LEU A 183 -18.53 0.33 6.00
N PHE A 184 -18.93 1.59 6.21
CA PHE A 184 -18.41 2.38 7.33
C PHE A 184 -18.68 1.72 8.69
N ILE A 185 -19.90 1.22 8.91
CA ILE A 185 -20.26 0.45 10.10
C ILE A 185 -19.47 -0.86 10.17
N LEU A 186 -19.34 -1.57 9.05
CA LEU A 186 -18.56 -2.79 8.93
C LEU A 186 -17.08 -2.55 9.23
N ILE A 187 -16.52 -1.41 8.82
CA ILE A 187 -15.14 -0.99 9.07
C ILE A 187 -14.96 -0.65 10.54
N LEU A 188 -15.92 0.02 11.18
CA LEU A 188 -15.89 0.25 12.61
C LEU A 188 -15.93 -1.08 13.37
N MET A 189 -16.80 -2.01 12.96
CA MET A 189 -16.81 -3.38 13.48
C MET A 189 -15.49 -4.11 13.19
N LEU A 190 -14.89 -3.92 12.02
CA LEU A 190 -13.61 -4.52 11.63
C LEU A 190 -12.46 -3.97 12.47
N LEU A 191 -12.43 -2.67 12.77
CA LEU A 191 -11.44 -2.05 13.65
C LEU A 191 -11.57 -2.59 15.08
N ILE A 192 -12.81 -2.72 15.59
CA ILE A 192 -13.09 -3.38 16.87
C ILE A 192 -12.65 -4.84 16.82
N LEU A 193 -12.95 -5.55 15.73
CA LEU A 193 -12.54 -6.94 15.53
C LEU A 193 -11.02 -7.06 15.49
N ILE A 194 -10.29 -6.20 14.78
CA ILE A 194 -8.81 -6.16 14.74
C ILE A 194 -8.23 -5.89 16.12
N TRP A 195 -8.86 -5.00 16.90
CA TRP A 195 -8.47 -4.74 18.29
C TRP A 195 -8.65 -5.98 19.17
N ILE A 196 -9.80 -6.66 19.06
CA ILE A 196 -10.04 -7.94 19.74
C ILE A 196 -9.05 -9.01 19.23
N LEU A 197 -8.78 -9.05 17.93
CA LEU A 197 -7.88 -10.01 17.30
C LEU A 197 -6.44 -9.80 17.75
N THR A 198 -6.00 -8.56 17.98
CA THR A 198 -4.65 -8.28 18.51
C THR A 198 -4.51 -8.66 19.96
N ILE A 199 -5.55 -8.48 20.78
CA ILE A 199 -5.60 -9.00 22.16
C ILE A 199 -5.59 -10.53 22.15
N ALA A 200 -6.45 -11.14 21.34
CA ALA A 200 -6.53 -12.58 21.16
C ALA A 200 -5.21 -13.15 20.63
N MET A 201 -4.58 -12.52 19.64
CA MET A 201 -3.30 -12.94 19.08
C MET A 201 -2.17 -12.84 20.11
N LYS A 202 -2.14 -11.80 20.95
CA LYS A 202 -1.19 -11.74 22.08
C LYS A 202 -1.44 -12.87 23.08
N TRP A 203 -2.70 -13.15 23.40
CA TRP A 203 -3.07 -14.23 24.30
C TRP A 203 -2.71 -15.61 23.73
N VAL A 204 -3.01 -15.85 22.45
CA VAL A 204 -2.68 -17.05 21.69
C VAL A 204 -1.17 -17.20 21.57
N LEU A 205 -0.41 -16.18 21.16
CA LEU A 205 1.05 -16.25 21.06
C LEU A 205 1.70 -16.54 22.42
N LYS A 206 1.16 -15.97 23.51
CA LYS A 206 1.63 -16.29 24.87
C LYS A 206 1.35 -17.74 25.23
N HIS A 207 0.11 -18.22 25.01
CA HIS A 207 -0.26 -19.61 25.28
C HIS A 207 0.51 -20.59 24.41
N LEU A 208 0.57 -20.34 23.10
CA LEU A 208 1.33 -21.12 22.13
C LEU A 208 2.80 -21.19 22.53
N ASN A 209 3.43 -20.08 22.94
CA ASN A 209 4.83 -20.09 23.40
C ASN A 209 5.02 -20.93 24.67
N ILE A 210 4.08 -20.88 25.62
CA ILE A 210 4.12 -21.73 26.83
C ILE A 210 3.98 -23.20 26.44
N ILE A 211 2.97 -23.53 25.63
CA ILE A 211 2.70 -24.90 25.16
C ILE A 211 3.89 -25.43 24.37
N LEU A 212 4.35 -24.70 23.35
CA LEU A 212 5.50 -25.04 22.51
C LEU A 212 6.74 -25.25 23.36
N ARG A 213 7.02 -24.36 24.34
CA ARG A 213 8.20 -24.50 25.20
C ARG A 213 8.22 -25.83 25.94
N VAL A 214 7.10 -26.22 26.54
CA VAL A 214 6.99 -27.47 27.29
C VAL A 214 7.00 -28.68 26.36
N HIS A 215 6.19 -28.66 25.29
CA HIS A 215 6.03 -29.81 24.40
C HIS A 215 7.25 -30.05 23.53
N LEU A 216 7.85 -29.01 22.93
CA LEU A 216 9.08 -29.16 22.15
C LEU A 216 10.22 -29.66 23.02
N HIS A 217 10.37 -29.16 24.26
CA HIS A 217 11.40 -29.65 25.16
C HIS A 217 11.22 -31.14 25.49
N ARG A 218 10.00 -31.55 25.88
CA ARG A 218 9.68 -32.94 26.19
C ARG A 218 9.85 -33.86 24.98
N PHE A 219 9.35 -33.44 23.82
CA PHE A 219 9.50 -34.19 22.57
C PHE A 219 10.98 -34.36 22.19
N TRP A 220 11.79 -33.30 22.33
CA TRP A 220 13.21 -33.37 22.03
C TRP A 220 13.97 -34.27 22.99
N ALA A 221 13.64 -34.23 24.28
CA ALA A 221 14.20 -35.11 25.29
C ALA A 221 13.86 -36.58 24.98
N TRP A 222 12.58 -36.90 24.74
CA TRP A 222 12.15 -38.24 24.36
C TRP A 222 12.84 -38.74 23.08
N SER A 223 12.93 -37.88 22.07
CA SER A 223 13.48 -38.26 20.76
C SER A 223 15.00 -38.52 20.82
N LYS A 224 15.71 -37.90 21.76
CA LYS A 224 17.15 -38.14 22.00
C LYS A 224 17.43 -39.54 22.57
N ASP A 225 16.46 -40.12 23.27
CA ASP A 225 16.55 -41.44 23.90
C ASP A 225 15.88 -42.54 23.05
N HIS A 226 15.20 -42.17 21.96
CA HIS A 226 14.50 -43.11 21.08
C HIS A 226 15.46 -43.86 20.14
N PRO A 227 15.38 -45.20 20.01
CA PRO A 227 16.41 -46.04 19.36
C PRO A 227 16.70 -45.71 17.89
N ARG A 228 15.72 -45.21 17.12
CA ARG A 228 15.91 -44.84 15.70
C ARG A 228 16.26 -43.37 15.49
N LEU A 229 15.78 -42.48 16.35
CA LEU A 229 15.91 -41.02 16.20
C LEU A 229 17.13 -40.45 16.94
N ALA A 230 17.62 -41.16 17.96
CA ALA A 230 18.71 -40.72 18.82
C ALA A 230 19.95 -40.31 18.02
N ASN A 231 20.35 -41.08 17.01
CA ASN A 231 21.55 -40.77 16.22
C ASN A 231 21.44 -39.44 15.48
N TYR A 232 20.32 -39.17 14.80
CA TYR A 232 20.11 -37.91 14.07
C TYR A 232 20.00 -36.71 15.02
N ILE A 233 19.30 -36.88 16.14
CA ILE A 233 19.04 -35.79 17.09
C ILE A 233 20.28 -35.45 17.91
N ARG A 234 21.11 -36.43 18.26
CA ARG A 234 22.42 -36.19 18.89
C ARG A 234 23.38 -35.44 17.96
N VAL A 235 23.28 -35.64 16.64
CA VAL A 235 24.07 -34.87 15.67
C VAL A 235 23.62 -33.41 15.61
N LEU A 236 22.32 -33.14 15.73
CA LEU A 236 21.75 -31.80 15.63
C LEU A 236 21.80 -31.00 16.95
N THR A 237 21.88 -31.67 18.09
CA THR A 237 21.84 -31.03 19.42
C THR A 237 23.25 -30.62 19.88
N PRO A 238 23.46 -29.35 20.29
CA PRO A 238 24.74 -28.93 20.88
C PRO A 238 25.05 -29.69 22.17
N ALA A 239 26.32 -30.06 22.37
CA ALA A 239 26.74 -30.96 23.46
C ALA A 239 26.49 -30.40 24.87
N HIS A 240 26.48 -29.07 25.04
CA HIS A 240 26.35 -28.39 26.32
C HIS A 240 24.93 -27.90 26.65
N GLU A 241 23.95 -28.15 25.77
CA GLU A 241 22.58 -27.69 26.01
C GLU A 241 21.83 -28.63 26.96
N THR A 242 21.45 -28.10 28.12
CA THR A 242 20.54 -28.76 29.08
C THR A 242 19.08 -28.41 28.78
N ASN A 243 18.82 -27.21 28.23
CA ASN A 243 17.50 -26.81 27.75
C ASN A 243 17.40 -27.03 26.24
N TYR A 244 16.71 -28.09 25.84
CA TYR A 244 16.52 -28.46 24.42
C TYR A 244 15.53 -27.58 23.63
N TYR A 245 14.77 -26.69 24.29
CA TYR A 245 13.76 -25.87 23.62
C TYR A 245 14.30 -25.04 22.44
N PRO A 246 15.43 -24.30 22.55
CA PRO A 246 15.90 -23.45 21.47
C PRO A 246 16.27 -24.23 20.20
N THR A 247 16.86 -25.41 20.35
CA THR A 247 17.25 -26.27 19.22
C THR A 247 16.02 -26.91 18.59
N ALA A 248 15.10 -27.42 19.41
CA ALA A 248 13.81 -27.95 18.95
C ALA A 248 12.99 -26.88 18.21
N ALA A 249 12.96 -25.64 18.72
CA ALA A 249 12.25 -24.53 18.11
C ALA A 249 12.87 -24.10 16.76
N LEU A 250 14.20 -24.07 16.64
CA LEU A 250 14.87 -23.77 15.37
C LEU A 250 14.59 -24.83 14.31
N ILE A 251 14.61 -26.10 14.68
CA ILE A 251 14.34 -27.21 13.75
C ILE A 251 12.85 -27.23 13.35
N PHE A 252 11.95 -27.01 14.31
CA PHE A 252 10.53 -26.83 14.00
C PHE A 252 10.31 -25.65 13.05
N LEU A 253 10.94 -24.51 13.30
CA LEU A 253 10.86 -23.33 12.43
C LEU A 253 11.43 -23.62 11.04
N PHE A 254 12.57 -24.32 10.95
CA PHE A 254 13.15 -24.75 9.68
C PHE A 254 12.18 -25.65 8.90
N LEU A 255 11.62 -26.69 9.52
CA LEU A 255 10.68 -27.60 8.88
C LEU A 255 9.39 -26.88 8.44
N PHE A 256 8.86 -26.00 9.29
CA PHE A 256 7.67 -25.21 8.98
C PHE A 256 7.90 -24.28 7.78
N THR A 257 9.03 -23.58 7.77
CA THR A 257 9.37 -22.61 6.72
C THR A 257 9.75 -23.30 5.41
N PHE A 258 10.40 -24.47 5.49
CA PHE A 258 10.63 -25.35 4.35
C PHE A 258 9.32 -25.87 3.76
N LEU A 259 8.39 -26.37 4.58
CA LEU A 259 7.07 -26.83 4.11
C LEU A 259 6.29 -25.71 3.41
N ILE A 260 6.26 -24.51 4.01
CA ILE A 260 5.61 -23.34 3.41
C ILE A 260 6.30 -22.95 2.09
N SER A 261 7.62 -23.00 2.02
CA SER A 261 8.35 -22.71 0.78
C SER A 261 7.99 -23.69 -0.34
N LEU A 262 7.78 -24.96 0.00
CA LEU A 262 7.34 -25.99 -0.93
C LEU A 262 5.91 -25.72 -1.40
N ILE A 263 4.99 -25.37 -0.48
CA ILE A 263 3.61 -24.99 -0.82
C ILE A 263 3.59 -23.82 -1.80
N PHE A 264 4.31 -22.73 -1.52
CA PHE A 264 4.37 -21.58 -2.42
C PHE A 264 4.98 -21.91 -3.78
N THR A 265 5.95 -22.82 -3.81
CA THR A 265 6.60 -23.29 -5.05
C THR A 265 5.63 -24.17 -5.86
N THR A 266 4.90 -25.07 -5.22
CA THR A 266 3.87 -25.90 -5.89
C THR A 266 2.71 -25.05 -6.40
N LEU A 267 2.30 -24.05 -5.63
CA LEU A 267 1.27 -23.12 -6.06
C LEU A 267 1.77 -22.30 -7.26
N ALA A 268 3.03 -21.84 -7.24
CA ALA A 268 3.65 -21.11 -8.34
C ALA A 268 3.62 -21.90 -9.66
N PHE A 269 3.77 -23.22 -9.57
CA PHE A 269 3.70 -24.12 -10.70
C PHE A 269 2.28 -24.30 -11.26
N GLN A 270 1.24 -24.22 -10.42
CA GLN A 270 -0.16 -24.48 -10.82
C GLN A 270 -0.87 -23.28 -11.46
N GLU A 271 -0.26 -22.08 -11.46
CA GLU A 271 -0.66 -20.77 -12.04
C GLU A 271 -2.07 -20.21 -11.69
N THR A 272 -3.11 -21.03 -11.72
CA THR A 272 -4.53 -20.69 -11.68
C THR A 272 -4.99 -19.98 -10.40
N TRP A 273 -4.69 -20.53 -9.21
CA TRP A 273 -5.14 -19.94 -7.95
C TRP A 273 -4.36 -18.69 -7.55
N ILE A 274 -3.09 -18.64 -7.94
CA ILE A 274 -2.19 -17.55 -7.59
C ILE A 274 -2.55 -16.28 -8.34
N THR A 275 -2.94 -16.37 -9.61
CA THR A 275 -3.30 -15.19 -10.41
C THR A 275 -4.48 -14.44 -9.81
N ALA A 276 -5.44 -15.14 -9.21
CA ALA A 276 -6.59 -14.56 -8.50
C ALA A 276 -6.19 -13.71 -7.28
N ILE A 277 -5.05 -13.99 -6.64
CA ILE A 277 -4.52 -13.20 -5.52
C ILE A 277 -3.56 -12.12 -6.02
N ASN A 278 -2.69 -12.47 -6.95
CA ASN A 278 -1.65 -11.59 -7.47
C ASN A 278 -2.22 -10.39 -8.23
N GLN A 279 -3.22 -10.58 -9.10
CA GLN A 279 -3.74 -9.51 -9.96
C GLN A 279 -4.44 -8.39 -9.17
N PRO A 280 -5.37 -8.66 -8.24
CA PRO A 280 -6.02 -7.60 -7.47
C PRO A 280 -5.02 -6.80 -6.64
N ILE A 281 -4.06 -7.47 -6.01
CA ILE A 281 -3.03 -6.83 -5.19
C ILE A 281 -2.11 -5.97 -6.06
N HIS A 282 -1.72 -6.47 -7.23
CA HIS A 282 -0.91 -5.69 -8.18
C HIS A 282 -1.67 -4.45 -8.65
N HIS A 283 -2.90 -4.58 -9.14
CA HIS A 283 -3.70 -3.42 -9.58
C HIS A 283 -3.93 -2.41 -8.47
N PHE A 284 -4.20 -2.90 -7.25
CA PHE A 284 -4.34 -2.05 -6.08
C PHE A 284 -3.06 -1.25 -5.80
N LEU A 285 -1.90 -1.91 -5.74
CA LEU A 285 -0.62 -1.24 -5.50
C LEU A 285 -0.24 -0.28 -6.64
N GLN A 286 -0.51 -0.66 -7.91
CA GLN A 286 -0.31 0.25 -9.05
C GLN A 286 -1.19 1.50 -8.93
N SER A 287 -2.39 1.41 -8.35
CA SER A 287 -3.26 2.56 -8.12
C SER A 287 -2.73 3.53 -7.05
N LEU A 288 -1.91 3.04 -6.12
CA LEU A 288 -1.28 3.85 -5.06
C LEU A 288 -0.01 4.57 -5.53
N ARG A 289 0.41 4.37 -6.79
CA ARG A 289 1.71 4.86 -7.23
C ARG A 289 1.79 6.38 -7.29
N THR A 290 2.85 6.90 -6.69
CA THR A 290 3.22 8.32 -6.74
C THR A 290 4.71 8.45 -7.02
N GLN A 291 5.14 9.56 -7.60
CA GLN A 291 6.56 9.78 -7.91
C GLN A 291 7.46 9.69 -6.65
N SER A 292 6.95 10.15 -5.49
CA SER A 292 7.67 10.09 -4.22
C SER A 292 7.81 8.67 -3.67
N PHE A 293 6.75 7.86 -3.74
CA PHE A 293 6.82 6.46 -3.32
C PHE A 293 7.63 5.61 -4.29
N ASP A 294 7.55 5.88 -5.60
CA ASP A 294 8.41 5.24 -6.58
C ASP A 294 9.89 5.52 -6.25
N ALA A 295 10.26 6.77 -6.00
CA ALA A 295 11.62 7.13 -5.58
C ALA A 295 12.05 6.41 -4.29
N PHE A 296 11.19 6.42 -3.26
CA PHE A 296 11.45 5.76 -1.99
C PHE A 296 11.69 4.26 -2.16
N PHE A 297 10.79 3.56 -2.84
CA PHE A 297 10.92 2.11 -3.03
C PHE A 297 12.05 1.74 -3.98
N ILE A 298 12.40 2.58 -4.95
CA ILE A 298 13.61 2.39 -5.76
C ILE A 298 14.86 2.46 -4.88
N VAL A 299 14.99 3.47 -4.02
CA VAL A 299 16.13 3.59 -3.09
C VAL A 299 16.20 2.40 -2.13
N ILE A 300 15.07 1.99 -1.58
CA ILE A 300 14.99 0.80 -0.71
C ILE A 300 15.36 -0.49 -1.47
N SER A 301 14.96 -0.62 -2.73
CA SER A 301 15.30 -1.79 -3.55
C SER A 301 16.78 -1.83 -3.92
N LEU A 302 17.48 -0.69 -3.94
CA LEU A 302 18.92 -0.65 -4.16
C LEU A 302 19.75 -1.30 -3.04
N PHE A 303 19.20 -1.43 -1.82
CA PHE A 303 19.85 -2.16 -0.72
C PHE A 303 20.02 -3.64 -1.00
N ILE A 304 19.11 -4.22 -1.78
CA ILE A 304 19.17 -5.63 -2.18
C ILE A 304 19.71 -5.81 -3.60
N TYR A 305 20.16 -4.73 -4.25
CA TYR A 305 20.72 -4.81 -5.59
C TYR A 305 22.00 -5.67 -5.59
N PRO A 306 22.29 -6.44 -6.66
CA PRO A 306 23.41 -7.38 -6.68
C PRO A 306 24.76 -6.78 -6.28
N LEU A 307 25.04 -5.52 -6.69
CA LEU A 307 26.27 -4.83 -6.33
C LEU A 307 26.37 -4.58 -4.82
N SER A 308 25.30 -4.09 -4.20
CA SER A 308 25.20 -3.79 -2.76
C SER A 308 25.29 -5.06 -1.90
N LEU A 309 24.64 -6.15 -2.33
CA LEU A 309 24.73 -7.44 -1.64
C LEU A 309 26.13 -8.05 -1.77
N LEU A 310 26.73 -7.99 -2.96
CA LEU A 310 28.07 -8.54 -3.18
C LEU A 310 29.12 -7.85 -2.30
N THR A 311 29.06 -6.52 -2.17
CA THR A 311 29.99 -5.77 -1.31
C THR A 311 29.84 -6.15 0.16
N LEU A 312 28.61 -6.36 0.65
CA LEU A 312 28.39 -6.88 2.00
C LEU A 312 28.98 -8.28 2.16
N ILE A 313 28.69 -9.20 1.24
CA ILE A 313 29.17 -10.59 1.27
C ILE A 313 30.70 -10.64 1.30
N LEU A 314 31.35 -9.88 0.41
CA LEU A 314 32.81 -9.81 0.31
C LEU A 314 33.44 -9.14 1.52
N SER A 315 32.85 -8.06 2.05
CA SER A 315 33.41 -7.37 3.23
C SER A 315 33.40 -8.26 4.48
N ILE A 316 32.32 -9.01 4.69
CA ILE A 316 32.22 -9.97 5.80
C ILE A 316 33.17 -11.14 5.56
N ALA A 317 33.27 -11.66 4.34
CA ALA A 317 34.22 -12.71 4.02
C ALA A 317 35.68 -12.27 4.26
N PHE A 318 36.05 -11.05 3.84
CA PHE A 318 37.37 -10.48 4.08
C PHE A 318 37.67 -10.33 5.58
N TYR A 319 36.71 -9.84 6.35
CA TYR A 319 36.81 -9.76 7.80
C TYR A 319 37.05 -11.15 8.44
N LEU A 320 36.30 -12.16 8.03
CA LEU A 320 36.46 -13.52 8.54
C LEU A 320 37.81 -14.13 8.16
N ILE A 321 38.34 -13.82 6.97
CA ILE A 321 39.69 -14.23 6.53
C ILE A 321 40.76 -13.53 7.39
N TYR A 322 40.62 -12.22 7.62
CA TYR A 322 41.56 -11.43 8.41
C TYR A 322 41.68 -11.97 9.85
N HIS A 323 40.55 -12.32 10.47
CA HIS A 323 40.53 -12.93 11.81
C HIS A 323 40.75 -14.45 11.82
N ARG A 324 40.97 -15.07 10.65
CA ARG A 324 41.19 -16.52 10.49
C ARG A 324 40.03 -17.39 11.00
N ASP A 325 38.80 -16.87 10.96
CA ASP A 325 37.56 -17.56 11.32
C ASP A 325 37.06 -18.45 10.17
N TRP A 326 37.89 -19.42 9.76
CA TRP A 326 37.64 -20.31 8.61
C TRP A 326 36.31 -21.07 8.70
N ARG A 327 35.85 -21.36 9.92
CA ARG A 327 34.57 -22.03 10.12
C ARG A 327 33.39 -21.15 9.71
N THR A 328 33.30 -19.95 10.25
CA THR A 328 32.23 -19.01 9.90
C THR A 328 32.28 -18.67 8.42
N LEU A 329 33.49 -18.54 7.84
CA LEU A 329 33.69 -18.34 6.41
C LEU A 329 33.12 -19.50 5.56
N LYS A 330 33.37 -20.75 5.93
CA LYS A 330 32.82 -21.92 5.21
C LYS A 330 31.28 -21.89 5.19
N TYR A 331 30.63 -21.61 6.32
CA TYR A 331 29.17 -21.50 6.36
C TYR A 331 28.66 -20.29 5.57
N TRP A 332 29.36 -19.15 5.63
CA TRP A 332 29.03 -17.95 4.86
C TRP A 332 29.10 -18.18 3.34
N LEU A 333 30.14 -18.86 2.86
CA LEU A 333 30.29 -19.22 1.44
C LEU A 333 29.29 -20.31 1.01
N SER A 334 29.05 -21.31 1.87
CA SER A 334 28.05 -22.36 1.63
C SER A 334 26.65 -21.77 1.44
N LEU A 335 26.27 -20.77 2.24
CA LEU A 335 24.99 -20.06 2.08
C LEU A 335 24.83 -19.49 0.66
N GLY A 336 25.87 -18.82 0.16
CA GLY A 336 25.89 -18.29 -1.19
C GLY A 336 25.74 -19.38 -2.25
N PHE A 337 26.48 -20.48 -2.11
CA PHE A 337 26.43 -21.62 -3.04
C PHE A 337 25.03 -22.25 -3.12
N PHE A 338 24.42 -22.59 -1.97
CA PHE A 338 23.07 -23.16 -1.94
C PHE A 338 22.01 -22.18 -2.46
N CYS A 339 22.14 -20.89 -2.13
CA CYS A 339 21.21 -19.87 -2.62
C CYS A 339 21.29 -19.73 -4.15
N ILE A 340 22.49 -19.72 -4.74
CA ILE A 340 22.68 -19.70 -6.20
C ILE A 340 22.01 -20.92 -6.84
N ILE A 341 22.30 -22.13 -6.37
CA ILE A 341 21.77 -23.37 -6.97
C ILE A 341 20.24 -23.43 -6.90
N ILE A 342 19.65 -23.15 -5.73
CA ILE A 342 18.21 -23.26 -5.55
C ILE A 342 17.48 -22.20 -6.39
N THR A 343 17.97 -20.95 -6.39
CA THR A 343 17.32 -19.87 -7.15
C THR A 343 17.45 -20.06 -8.66
N THR A 344 18.60 -20.53 -9.16
CA THR A 344 18.76 -20.82 -10.60
C THR A 344 17.89 -22.00 -11.03
N LEU A 345 17.84 -23.08 -10.25
CA LEU A 345 17.00 -24.24 -10.52
C LEU A 345 15.51 -23.86 -10.56
N LEU A 346 15.02 -23.10 -9.59
CA LEU A 346 13.62 -22.69 -9.56
C LEU A 346 13.28 -21.69 -10.67
N ALA A 347 14.19 -20.76 -10.98
CA ALA A 347 13.97 -19.76 -12.02
C ALA A 347 13.95 -20.36 -13.45
N THR A 348 14.61 -21.50 -13.67
CA THR A 348 14.54 -22.23 -14.96
C THR A 348 13.30 -23.10 -15.07
N ILE A 349 12.78 -23.63 -13.96
CA ILE A 349 11.60 -24.49 -13.95
C ILE A 349 10.30 -23.67 -13.98
N ILE A 350 10.26 -22.54 -13.27
CA ILE A 350 9.03 -21.77 -13.03
C ILE A 350 9.13 -20.42 -13.74
N HIS A 351 8.26 -20.21 -14.72
CA HIS A 351 8.14 -18.97 -15.46
C HIS A 351 6.85 -18.23 -15.06
N PRO A 352 6.92 -17.22 -14.17
CA PRO A 352 5.72 -16.53 -13.75
C PRO A 352 5.05 -15.78 -14.92
N PRO A 353 3.70 -15.76 -14.97
CA PRO A 353 2.98 -15.07 -16.03
C PRO A 353 3.27 -13.57 -15.98
N LYS A 354 3.44 -12.95 -17.16
CA LYS A 354 3.62 -11.49 -17.24
C LYS A 354 2.28 -10.79 -16.99
N PRO A 355 2.25 -9.66 -16.26
CA PRO A 355 1.01 -8.92 -16.04
C PRO A 355 0.38 -8.52 -17.38
N HIS A 356 -0.90 -8.85 -17.57
CA HIS A 356 -1.66 -8.50 -18.77
C HIS A 356 -2.15 -7.05 -18.71
N GLY A 357 -1.98 -6.27 -19.78
CA GLY A 357 -2.44 -4.89 -19.88
C GLY A 357 -1.63 -4.01 -20.84
N LEU A 358 -2.02 -2.74 -20.96
CA LEU A 358 -1.33 -1.72 -21.79
C LEU A 358 -0.03 -1.19 -21.14
N LEU A 359 0.16 -1.44 -19.85
CA LEU A 359 1.36 -1.10 -19.09
C LEU A 359 2.36 -2.25 -19.20
N LYS A 360 3.30 -2.16 -20.14
CA LYS A 360 4.42 -3.11 -20.23
C LYS A 360 5.59 -2.59 -19.40
N TYR A 361 5.90 -3.27 -18.30
CA TYR A 361 7.15 -3.08 -17.57
C TYR A 361 8.26 -3.85 -18.29
N GLN A 362 9.48 -3.30 -18.33
CA GLN A 362 10.67 -3.94 -18.92
C GLN A 362 11.30 -4.99 -17.99
N THR A 363 10.57 -5.49 -16.99
CA THR A 363 11.12 -6.33 -15.92
C THR A 363 11.03 -7.81 -16.30
N ASN A 364 12.14 -8.53 -16.10
CA ASN A 364 12.15 -9.99 -16.19
C ASN A 364 11.66 -10.54 -14.86
N LEU A 365 10.40 -10.98 -14.84
CA LEU A 365 9.79 -11.62 -13.68
C LEU A 365 10.39 -13.01 -13.48
N HIS A 366 10.90 -13.29 -12.29
CA HIS A 366 11.43 -14.58 -11.88
C HIS A 366 10.69 -15.13 -10.67
N TYR A 367 10.68 -16.45 -10.53
CA TYR A 367 10.27 -17.12 -9.31
C TYR A 367 11.41 -17.99 -8.77
N PRO A 368 11.80 -17.86 -7.50
CA PRO A 368 11.45 -16.78 -6.56
C PRO A 368 12.08 -15.44 -6.96
N ALA A 369 11.77 -14.36 -6.23
CA ALA A 369 12.49 -13.10 -6.37
C ALA A 369 13.97 -13.29 -5.94
N ILE A 370 14.88 -13.36 -6.92
CA ILE A 370 16.28 -13.79 -6.71
C ILE A 370 16.98 -12.87 -5.69
N ASP A 371 17.04 -11.58 -5.98
CA ASP A 371 17.72 -10.57 -5.14
C ASP A 371 17.23 -10.60 -3.68
N LEU A 372 15.92 -10.76 -3.49
CA LEU A 372 15.30 -10.82 -2.18
C LEU A 372 15.63 -12.14 -1.44
N THR A 373 15.77 -13.24 -2.16
CA THR A 373 16.16 -14.54 -1.60
C THR A 373 17.60 -14.48 -1.07
N PHE A 374 18.51 -13.84 -1.83
CA PHE A 374 19.88 -13.57 -1.37
C PHE A 374 19.89 -12.68 -0.13
N ALA A 375 19.16 -11.56 -0.17
CA ALA A 375 19.06 -10.65 0.96
C ALA A 375 18.53 -11.36 2.22
N MET A 376 17.49 -12.19 2.10
CA MET A 376 16.93 -12.95 3.23
C MET A 376 17.91 -13.95 3.82
N THR A 377 18.64 -14.66 2.95
CA THR A 377 19.63 -15.64 3.37
C THR A 377 20.78 -14.97 4.14
N PHE A 378 21.39 -13.93 3.56
CA PHE A 378 22.56 -13.27 4.14
C PHE A 378 22.22 -12.35 5.32
N PHE A 379 21.17 -11.52 5.21
CA PHE A 379 20.75 -10.68 6.34
C PHE A 379 20.24 -11.55 7.47
N GLY A 380 19.49 -12.62 7.18
CA GLY A 380 19.02 -13.57 8.19
C GLY A 380 20.17 -14.20 8.97
N PHE A 381 21.20 -14.71 8.28
CA PHE A 381 22.37 -15.29 8.94
C PHE A 381 23.12 -14.24 9.77
N LEU A 382 23.32 -13.03 9.22
CA LEU A 382 23.98 -11.92 9.92
C LEU A 382 23.20 -11.51 11.18
N ILE A 383 21.88 -11.43 11.12
CA ILE A 383 21.02 -11.12 12.27
C ILE A 383 21.19 -12.17 13.38
N LEU A 384 21.20 -13.46 13.02
CA LEU A 384 21.38 -14.56 13.96
C LEU A 384 22.80 -14.54 14.55
N TYR A 385 23.82 -14.38 13.71
CA TYR A 385 25.23 -14.26 14.11
C TYR A 385 25.46 -13.11 15.10
N ILE A 386 24.97 -11.91 14.78
CA ILE A 386 25.05 -10.75 15.65
C ILE A 386 24.31 -11.01 16.97
N SER A 387 23.14 -11.67 16.93
CA SER A 387 22.34 -11.92 18.13
C SER A 387 23.01 -12.85 19.15
N THR A 388 23.84 -13.77 18.68
CA THR A 388 24.59 -14.68 19.56
C THR A 388 25.86 -14.06 20.09
N GLN A 389 26.60 -13.30 19.26
CA GLN A 389 27.90 -12.76 19.64
C GLN A 389 27.80 -11.43 20.41
N TYR A 390 26.80 -10.59 20.12
CA TYR A 390 26.77 -9.21 20.59
C TYR A 390 25.41 -8.78 21.16
N ARG A 391 25.42 -8.23 22.37
CA ARG A 391 24.21 -7.77 23.09
C ARG A 391 24.19 -6.27 23.37
N THR A 392 24.73 -5.45 22.45
CA THR A 392 24.73 -3.98 22.60
C THR A 392 23.50 -3.34 21.95
N ILE A 393 23.21 -2.10 22.33
CA ILE A 393 22.11 -1.31 21.73
C ILE A 393 22.38 -1.07 20.24
N LEU A 394 23.64 -0.84 19.86
CA LEU A 394 24.05 -0.66 18.46
C LEU A 394 23.76 -1.91 17.62
N THR A 395 24.14 -3.10 18.11
CA THR A 395 23.89 -4.34 17.36
C THR A 395 22.40 -4.70 17.31
N LEU A 396 21.62 -4.35 18.35
CA LEU A 396 20.17 -4.42 18.29
C LEU A 396 19.60 -3.51 17.19
N ALA A 397 20.10 -2.27 17.08
CA ALA A 397 19.66 -1.33 16.04
C ALA A 397 19.97 -1.85 14.64
N ILE A 398 21.18 -2.37 14.39
CA ILE A 398 21.57 -2.97 13.10
C ILE A 398 20.62 -4.12 12.73
N ARG A 399 20.30 -5.01 13.67
CA ARG A 399 19.37 -6.12 13.42
C ARG A 399 17.97 -5.63 13.02
N ILE A 400 17.46 -4.61 13.72
CA ILE A 400 16.16 -4.01 13.40
C ILE A 400 16.20 -3.35 12.02
N ILE A 401 17.28 -2.63 11.69
CA ILE A 401 17.46 -1.99 10.39
C ILE A 401 17.50 -3.03 9.27
N LEU A 402 18.27 -4.10 9.40
CA LEU A 402 18.35 -5.17 8.40
C LEU A 402 16.98 -5.86 8.19
N LEU A 403 16.25 -6.13 9.27
CA LEU A 403 14.87 -6.67 9.20
C LEU A 403 13.92 -5.71 8.49
N LEU A 404 13.99 -4.42 8.82
CA LEU A 404 13.12 -3.40 8.24
C LEU A 404 13.43 -3.18 6.76
N LEU A 405 14.71 -3.13 6.38
CA LEU A 405 15.14 -3.09 4.98
C LEU A 405 14.59 -4.30 4.23
N LEU A 406 14.72 -5.50 4.78
CA LEU A 406 14.25 -6.73 4.15
C LEU A 406 12.73 -6.70 3.87
N VAL A 407 11.93 -6.30 4.85
CA VAL A 407 10.47 -6.17 4.70
C VAL A 407 10.10 -5.09 3.69
N LEU A 408 10.74 -3.92 3.77
CA LEU A 408 10.45 -2.80 2.87
C LEU A 408 10.89 -3.08 1.43
N SER A 409 11.99 -3.79 1.20
CA SER A 409 12.44 -4.16 -0.15
C SER A 409 11.51 -5.17 -0.81
N GLY A 410 10.95 -6.14 -0.07
CA GLY A 410 9.92 -7.02 -0.62
C GLY A 410 8.64 -6.26 -0.94
N LEU A 411 8.14 -5.42 -0.04
CA LEU A 411 6.99 -4.54 -0.31
C LEU A 411 7.24 -3.64 -1.53
N GLY A 412 8.44 -3.06 -1.63
CA GLY A 412 8.88 -2.24 -2.76
C GLY A 412 8.84 -2.99 -4.08
N SER A 413 9.35 -4.22 -4.11
CA SER A 413 9.34 -5.03 -5.33
C SER A 413 7.93 -5.36 -5.84
N VAL A 414 6.96 -5.58 -4.94
CA VAL A 414 5.55 -5.79 -5.33
C VAL A 414 4.91 -4.47 -5.78
N TYR A 415 5.19 -3.39 -5.07
CA TYR A 415 4.66 -2.05 -5.36
C TYR A 415 5.15 -1.52 -6.72
N LEU A 416 6.46 -1.65 -7.01
CA LEU A 416 7.07 -1.23 -8.26
C LEU A 416 6.62 -2.09 -9.45
N GLY A 417 6.15 -3.32 -9.18
CA GLY A 417 5.71 -4.28 -10.20
C GLY A 417 6.84 -5.16 -10.74
N ASP A 418 7.97 -5.24 -10.03
CA ASP A 418 9.13 -6.07 -10.39
C ASP A 418 8.87 -7.56 -10.15
N ASN A 419 8.11 -7.86 -9.10
CA ASN A 419 7.84 -9.21 -8.66
C ASN A 419 6.38 -9.36 -8.22
N TRP A 420 5.82 -10.54 -8.45
CA TRP A 420 4.53 -10.91 -7.88
C TRP A 420 4.63 -11.13 -6.37
N LEU A 421 3.53 -10.92 -5.64
CA LEU A 421 3.47 -11.18 -4.20
C LEU A 421 3.92 -12.61 -3.87
N ASN A 422 3.48 -13.58 -4.66
CA ASN A 422 3.89 -14.97 -4.50
C ASN A 422 5.42 -15.15 -4.64
N SER A 423 6.06 -14.51 -5.62
CA SER A 423 7.52 -14.56 -5.81
C SER A 423 8.27 -13.98 -4.61
N VAL A 424 7.72 -12.92 -4.00
CA VAL A 424 8.28 -12.28 -2.80
C VAL A 424 8.13 -13.15 -1.57
N MET A 425 6.94 -13.74 -1.35
CA MET A 425 6.71 -14.68 -0.25
C MET A 425 7.59 -15.93 -0.40
N GLY A 426 7.65 -16.50 -1.60
CA GLY A 426 8.55 -17.61 -1.92
C GLY A 426 10.00 -17.28 -1.59
N ALA A 427 10.49 -16.11 -2.01
CA ALA A 427 11.86 -15.66 -1.71
C ALA A 427 12.15 -15.59 -0.20
N TYR A 428 11.21 -15.07 0.60
CA TYR A 428 11.38 -15.01 2.06
C TYR A 428 11.44 -16.38 2.71
N PHE A 429 10.53 -17.30 2.36
CA PHE A 429 10.50 -18.63 2.97
C PHE A 429 11.65 -19.52 2.51
N ILE A 430 12.04 -19.44 1.23
CA ILE A 430 13.21 -20.15 0.70
C ILE A 430 14.49 -19.60 1.35
N GLY A 431 14.69 -18.28 1.38
CA GLY A 431 15.89 -17.70 1.98
C GLY A 431 16.00 -17.97 3.49
N LEU A 432 14.87 -17.90 4.21
CA LEU A 432 14.82 -18.24 5.64
C LEU A 432 15.12 -19.72 5.89
N SER A 433 14.61 -20.65 5.06
CA SER A 433 14.88 -22.08 5.24
C SER A 433 16.35 -22.40 5.01
N ILE A 434 16.97 -21.84 3.97
CA ILE A 434 18.42 -21.96 3.71
C ILE A 434 19.22 -21.42 4.90
N CYS A 435 18.87 -20.22 5.39
CA CYS A 435 19.50 -19.58 6.54
C CYS A 435 19.41 -20.44 7.81
N LEU A 436 18.20 -20.87 8.18
CA LEU A 436 17.96 -21.66 9.39
C LEU A 436 18.66 -23.02 9.32
N GLY A 437 18.63 -23.68 8.16
CA GLY A 437 19.32 -24.95 7.95
C GLY A 437 20.82 -24.82 8.25
N HIS A 438 21.49 -23.82 7.67
CA HIS A 438 22.91 -23.55 7.93
C HIS A 438 23.16 -23.13 9.39
N TRP A 439 22.27 -22.34 9.97
CA TRP A 439 22.40 -21.87 11.34
C TRP A 439 22.34 -23.00 12.37
N ILE A 440 21.47 -24.00 12.17
CA ILE A 440 21.37 -25.18 13.04
C ILE A 440 22.72 -25.90 13.11
N PHE A 441 23.38 -26.12 11.98
CA PHE A 441 24.71 -26.72 11.94
C PHE A 441 25.81 -25.80 12.49
N TYR A 442 25.72 -24.50 12.21
CA TYR A 442 26.66 -23.52 12.73
C TYR A 442 26.64 -23.44 14.26
N ARG A 443 25.47 -23.56 14.91
CA ARG A 443 25.36 -23.47 16.38
C ARG A 443 25.93 -24.68 17.13
N ARG A 444 26.12 -25.82 16.46
CA ARG A 444 26.45 -27.12 17.09
C ARG A 444 27.67 -27.08 18.01
N THR A 445 28.76 -26.45 17.56
CA THR A 445 30.00 -26.34 18.34
C THR A 445 30.16 -24.90 18.83
N PRO A 446 30.25 -24.64 20.14
CA PRO A 446 30.42 -23.29 20.66
C PRO A 446 31.73 -22.71 20.14
N HIS A 447 31.64 -21.56 19.49
CA HIS A 447 32.80 -20.76 19.14
C HIS A 447 32.52 -19.35 19.63
N MET A 448 32.98 -19.07 20.86
CA MET A 448 32.96 -17.72 21.41
C MET A 448 34.31 -17.12 21.08
N THR A 449 34.39 -16.42 19.94
CA THR A 449 35.51 -15.53 19.68
C THR A 449 35.10 -14.14 20.15
N GLU A 450 35.80 -13.61 21.15
CA GLU A 450 35.63 -12.22 21.58
C GLU A 450 36.26 -11.30 20.53
N HIS A 451 35.55 -11.09 19.43
CA HIS A 451 35.94 -10.12 18.42
C HIS A 451 35.24 -8.77 18.65
N SER A 452 35.88 -7.71 18.17
CA SER A 452 35.29 -6.38 18.20
C SER A 452 34.06 -6.32 17.29
N GLN A 453 33.03 -5.56 17.70
CA GLN A 453 31.83 -5.28 16.91
C GLN A 453 32.10 -4.39 15.70
N LEU A 454 33.24 -3.69 15.69
CA LEU A 454 33.60 -2.68 14.69
C LEU A 454 33.46 -3.17 13.24
N PRO A 455 33.91 -4.37 12.86
CA PRO A 455 33.94 -4.77 11.44
C PRO A 455 32.55 -5.05 10.88
N ILE A 456 31.62 -5.52 11.71
CA ILE A 456 30.20 -5.68 11.32
C ILE A 456 29.56 -4.32 11.09
N VAL A 457 29.87 -3.35 11.95
CA VAL A 457 29.43 -1.96 11.77
C VAL A 457 30.03 -1.39 10.48
N CYS A 458 31.32 -1.60 10.22
CA CYS A 458 31.99 -1.19 8.99
C CYS A 458 31.37 -1.84 7.74
N SER A 459 31.04 -3.13 7.77
CA SER A 459 30.35 -3.81 6.67
C SER A 459 28.95 -3.24 6.42
N CYS A 460 28.20 -2.89 7.47
CA CYS A 460 26.90 -2.23 7.32
C CYS A 460 27.03 -0.79 6.81
N LEU A 461 28.08 -0.07 7.21
CA LEU A 461 28.39 1.26 6.67
C LEU A 461 28.83 1.17 5.21
N LEU A 462 29.61 0.16 4.84
CA LEU A 462 30.01 -0.09 3.46
C LEU A 462 28.80 -0.42 2.57
N LEU A 463 27.83 -1.17 3.09
CA LEU A 463 26.54 -1.38 2.42
C LEU A 463 25.83 -0.03 2.18
N LEU A 464 25.77 0.85 3.17
CA LEU A 464 25.18 2.19 3.00
C LEU A 464 25.92 3.04 1.96
N ILE A 465 27.26 3.01 1.96
CA ILE A 465 28.06 3.75 0.97
C ILE A 465 27.85 3.19 -0.44
N THR A 466 27.89 1.87 -0.60
CA THR A 466 27.75 1.22 -1.91
C THR A 466 26.34 1.35 -2.48
N THR A 467 25.31 1.37 -1.63
CA THR A 467 23.94 1.70 -2.04
C THR A 467 23.79 3.16 -2.45
N ALA A 468 24.44 4.10 -1.75
CA ALA A 468 24.45 5.51 -2.14
C ALA A 468 25.13 5.71 -3.50
N ILE A 469 26.27 5.05 -3.73
CA ILE A 469 26.95 5.03 -5.04
C ILE A 469 26.03 4.42 -6.11
N SER A 470 25.41 3.27 -5.83
CA SER A 470 24.46 2.63 -6.75
C SER A 470 23.27 3.53 -7.07
N CYS A 471 22.80 4.32 -6.11
CA CYS A 471 21.76 5.32 -6.31
C CYS A 471 22.22 6.38 -7.32
N MET A 472 23.43 6.93 -7.16
CA MET A 472 23.95 7.95 -8.08
C MET A 472 24.01 7.45 -9.54
N PHE A 473 24.43 6.20 -9.77
CA PHE A 473 24.58 5.64 -11.11
C PHE A 473 23.28 5.10 -11.72
N TYR A 474 22.49 4.36 -10.93
CA TYR A 474 21.36 3.58 -11.46
C TYR A 474 20.00 4.24 -11.25
N TYR A 475 19.86 5.24 -10.36
CA TYR A 475 18.55 5.81 -10.02
C TYR A 475 17.80 6.34 -11.23
N LYS A 476 18.45 7.14 -12.10
CA LYS A 476 17.80 7.68 -13.31
C LYS A 476 17.31 6.58 -14.26
N LYS A 477 18.12 5.51 -14.41
CA LYS A 477 17.77 4.34 -15.24
C LYS A 477 16.57 3.58 -14.64
N LEU A 478 16.60 3.34 -13.32
CA LEU A 478 15.53 2.67 -12.60
C LEU A 478 14.22 3.47 -12.63
N VAL A 479 14.26 4.78 -12.35
CA VAL A 479 13.08 5.64 -12.44
C VAL A 479 12.48 5.59 -13.84
N LYS A 480 13.30 5.65 -14.90
CA LYS A 480 12.82 5.54 -16.29
C LYS A 480 12.20 4.16 -16.58
N ALA A 481 12.80 3.07 -16.09
CA ALA A 481 12.30 1.71 -16.27
C ALA A 481 10.96 1.47 -15.54
N HIS A 482 10.76 2.13 -14.40
CA HIS A 482 9.56 1.99 -13.58
C HIS A 482 8.47 3.00 -13.93
N HIS A 483 8.77 4.03 -14.74
CA HIS A 483 7.73 4.92 -15.24
C HIS A 483 6.76 4.11 -16.12
N PRO A 484 5.45 4.13 -15.83
CA PRO A 484 4.47 3.42 -16.65
C PRO A 484 4.54 3.93 -18.10
N TYR A 485 5.16 3.15 -18.98
CA TYR A 485 5.17 3.46 -20.40
C TYR A 485 3.82 3.08 -20.98
N ILE A 486 3.06 4.12 -21.29
CA ILE A 486 1.77 3.96 -21.93
C ILE A 486 2.01 3.93 -23.44
N LYS A 487 1.88 2.76 -24.06
CA LYS A 487 2.05 2.63 -25.52
C LYS A 487 1.02 3.52 -26.22
N GLN A 488 1.51 4.44 -27.05
CA GLN A 488 0.67 5.26 -27.92
C GLN A 488 0.38 4.49 -29.20
N TYR A 489 -0.86 4.58 -29.65
CA TYR A 489 -1.30 3.96 -30.90
C TYR A 489 -1.73 5.06 -31.85
N ILE A 490 -1.19 5.05 -33.07
CA ILE A 490 -1.56 6.00 -34.11
C ILE A 490 -2.46 5.27 -35.09
N LEU A 491 -3.68 5.78 -35.26
CA LEU A 491 -4.67 5.28 -36.21
C LEU A 491 -4.82 6.27 -37.37
N THR A 492 -5.18 5.77 -38.55
CA THR A 492 -5.65 6.63 -39.64
C THR A 492 -7.12 6.97 -39.42
N HIS A 493 -7.54 8.13 -39.93
CA HIS A 493 -8.94 8.57 -39.82
C HIS A 493 -9.90 7.53 -40.41
N GLN A 494 -9.59 6.96 -41.58
CA GLN A 494 -10.42 5.93 -42.23
C GLN A 494 -10.57 4.67 -41.37
N VAL A 495 -9.49 4.18 -40.77
CA VAL A 495 -9.51 2.95 -39.94
C VAL A 495 -10.35 3.17 -38.67
N TRP A 496 -10.25 4.34 -38.05
CA TRP A 496 -11.05 4.67 -36.88
C TRP A 496 -12.53 4.92 -37.24
N TRP A 497 -12.80 5.67 -38.30
CA TRP A 497 -14.16 6.07 -38.67
C TRP A 497 -15.00 4.90 -39.24
N HIS A 498 -14.39 3.99 -40.01
CA HIS A 498 -15.07 2.88 -40.67
C HIS A 498 -14.81 1.50 -40.02
N GLN A 499 -14.52 1.47 -38.72
CA GLN A 499 -14.33 0.20 -38.03
C GLN A 499 -15.67 -0.58 -37.94
N ASN A 500 -15.63 -1.90 -38.16
CA ASN A 500 -16.81 -2.77 -37.99
C ASN A 500 -16.84 -3.47 -36.62
N ARG A 501 -15.70 -3.49 -35.92
CA ARG A 501 -15.54 -3.98 -34.55
C ARG A 501 -14.76 -2.93 -33.75
N PRO A 502 -15.01 -2.79 -32.44
CA PRO A 502 -14.32 -1.81 -31.63
C PRO A 502 -12.80 -2.11 -31.58
N LEU A 503 -12.00 -1.17 -32.09
CA LEU A 503 -10.53 -1.20 -32.07
C LEU A 503 -9.95 -0.68 -30.74
N LEU A 504 -10.69 0.21 -30.08
CA LEU A 504 -10.30 0.79 -28.79
C LEU A 504 -10.97 0.03 -27.63
N PRO A 505 -10.43 0.13 -26.40
CA PRO A 505 -11.02 -0.49 -25.22
C PRO A 505 -12.47 -0.04 -25.01
N ILE A 506 -13.37 -1.02 -24.85
CA ILE A 506 -14.80 -0.77 -24.64
C ILE A 506 -15.21 -0.83 -23.18
N TYR A 507 -14.35 -1.29 -22.27
CA TYR A 507 -14.68 -1.43 -20.86
C TYR A 507 -13.89 -0.48 -19.98
N THR A 508 -14.56 0.09 -18.98
CA THR A 508 -13.91 0.72 -17.83
C THR A 508 -13.61 -0.34 -16.79
N THR A 509 -12.41 -0.34 -16.23
CA THR A 509 -12.05 -1.18 -15.09
C THR A 509 -12.03 -0.37 -13.80
N ASN A 510 -12.32 -1.01 -12.68
CA ASN A 510 -12.08 -0.42 -11.37
C ASN A 510 -10.59 -0.51 -10.96
N ARG A 511 -10.28 -0.01 -9.75
CA ARG A 511 -8.93 -0.07 -9.16
C ARG A 511 -8.45 -1.50 -8.85
N LEU A 512 -9.35 -2.48 -8.86
CA LEU A 512 -9.06 -3.90 -8.65
C LEU A 512 -8.99 -4.71 -9.96
N GLY A 513 -9.16 -4.07 -11.13
CA GLY A 513 -9.11 -4.71 -12.44
C GLY A 513 -10.43 -5.33 -12.94
N GLN A 514 -11.54 -5.23 -12.20
CA GLN A 514 -12.84 -5.74 -12.62
C GLN A 514 -13.56 -4.75 -13.55
N GLN A 515 -14.33 -5.28 -14.49
CA GLN A 515 -15.11 -4.48 -15.44
C GLN A 515 -16.31 -3.83 -14.75
N THR A 516 -16.41 -2.50 -14.83
CA THR A 516 -17.45 -1.72 -14.11
C THR A 516 -18.39 -0.95 -15.02
N GLY A 517 -18.04 -0.80 -16.29
CA GLY A 517 -18.82 0.02 -17.22
C GLY A 517 -18.30 -0.11 -18.63
N LEU A 518 -19.02 0.52 -19.55
CA LEU A 518 -18.76 0.46 -20.99
C LEU A 518 -18.52 1.88 -21.53
N PHE A 519 -17.46 2.04 -22.30
CA PHE A 519 -17.24 3.24 -23.11
C PHE A 519 -18.17 3.18 -24.32
N ASN A 520 -19.18 4.03 -24.33
CA ASN A 520 -20.14 4.14 -25.43
C ASN A 520 -19.91 5.40 -26.29
N ILE A 521 -18.89 6.21 -25.99
CA ILE A 521 -18.51 7.39 -26.77
C ILE A 521 -17.03 7.33 -27.12
N GLN A 522 -16.69 7.66 -28.36
CA GLN A 522 -15.34 8.01 -28.80
C GLN A 522 -15.38 9.37 -29.46
N TYR A 523 -14.63 10.33 -28.93
CA TYR A 523 -14.64 11.71 -29.41
C TYR A 523 -13.25 12.12 -29.89
N ALA A 524 -13.16 12.59 -31.13
CA ALA A 524 -11.95 13.22 -31.68
C ALA A 524 -12.18 14.73 -31.79
N GLY A 525 -11.61 15.49 -30.85
CA GLY A 525 -11.80 16.94 -30.76
C GLY A 525 -11.20 17.60 -29.53
N SER A 526 -11.29 18.94 -29.46
CA SER A 526 -11.04 19.74 -28.26
C SER A 526 -12.10 19.46 -27.19
N ILE A 527 -11.67 19.29 -25.94
CA ILE A 527 -12.59 19.05 -24.82
C ILE A 527 -13.32 20.33 -24.43
N GLU A 528 -12.71 21.49 -24.67
CA GLU A 528 -13.28 22.82 -24.39
C GLU A 528 -14.47 23.11 -25.31
N VAL A 529 -14.35 22.83 -26.60
CA VAL A 529 -15.44 23.02 -27.57
C VAL A 529 -16.60 22.07 -27.26
N PHE A 530 -16.29 20.81 -26.94
CA PHE A 530 -17.27 19.82 -26.54
C PHE A 530 -18.02 20.22 -25.25
N GLU A 531 -17.28 20.73 -24.25
CA GLU A 531 -17.86 21.25 -23.02
C GLU A 531 -18.79 22.44 -23.28
N HIS A 532 -18.35 23.40 -24.10
CA HIS A 532 -19.13 24.60 -24.43
C HIS A 532 -20.44 24.26 -25.15
N ALA A 533 -20.38 23.36 -26.14
CA ALA A 533 -21.57 22.89 -26.86
C ALA A 533 -22.61 22.26 -25.93
N LEU A 534 -22.16 21.40 -25.00
CA LEU A 534 -23.05 20.79 -24.01
C LEU A 534 -23.64 21.80 -23.02
N ARG A 535 -22.83 22.76 -22.55
CA ARG A 535 -23.30 23.81 -21.62
C ARG A 535 -24.42 24.65 -22.21
N ASN A 536 -24.33 24.99 -23.50
CA ASN A 536 -25.36 25.75 -24.20
C ASN A 536 -26.72 25.04 -24.23
N TYR A 537 -26.72 23.71 -24.17
CA TYR A 537 -27.93 22.88 -24.17
C TYR A 537 -28.40 22.49 -22.75
N GLY A 538 -27.91 23.18 -21.71
CA GLY A 538 -28.35 22.98 -20.32
C GLY A 538 -27.59 21.90 -19.55
N TRP A 539 -26.52 21.31 -20.11
CA TRP A 539 -25.64 20.44 -19.34
C TRP A 539 -24.81 21.25 -18.33
N LYS A 540 -24.74 20.77 -17.10
CA LYS A 540 -23.97 21.42 -16.04
C LYS A 540 -22.64 20.72 -15.84
N LYS A 541 -21.55 21.48 -15.94
CA LYS A 541 -20.23 21.01 -15.53
C LYS A 541 -20.23 20.85 -14.03
N GLN A 542 -19.80 19.67 -13.60
CA GLN A 542 -19.71 19.39 -12.20
C GLN A 542 -18.29 19.66 -11.68
N SER A 543 -18.17 20.53 -10.68
CA SER A 543 -16.98 20.63 -9.86
C SER A 543 -17.04 19.55 -8.77
N ASN A 544 -16.05 18.67 -8.77
CA ASN A 544 -16.01 17.48 -7.92
C ASN A 544 -15.85 17.87 -6.43
N SER A 545 -16.94 17.87 -5.68
CA SER A 545 -16.90 17.79 -4.22
C SER A 545 -17.84 16.67 -3.75
N PHE A 546 -17.28 15.47 -3.70
CA PHE A 546 -17.91 14.23 -3.21
C PHE A 546 -18.56 14.37 -1.83
N LEU A 547 -18.03 15.22 -0.95
CA LEU A 547 -18.55 15.38 0.40
C LEU A 547 -19.55 16.53 0.51
N TYR A 548 -19.58 17.50 -0.41
CA TYR A 548 -20.72 18.44 -0.48
C TYR A 548 -22.03 17.69 -0.73
N SER A 549 -22.00 16.70 -1.64
CA SER A 549 -23.16 15.82 -1.88
C SER A 549 -23.41 14.82 -0.72
N LEU A 550 -22.37 14.35 -0.03
CA LEU A 550 -22.51 13.47 1.14
C LEU A 550 -23.08 14.21 2.38
N LEU A 551 -22.66 15.46 2.61
CA LEU A 551 -23.07 16.29 3.76
C LEU A 551 -24.48 16.85 3.62
N LEU A 552 -24.88 17.22 2.39
CA LEU A 552 -26.28 17.57 2.12
C LEU A 552 -27.22 16.40 2.42
N ARG A 553 -26.81 15.16 2.10
CA ARG A 553 -27.60 13.94 2.34
C ARG A 553 -27.60 13.49 3.81
N ALA A 554 -26.45 13.58 4.48
CA ALA A 554 -26.35 13.26 5.90
C ALA A 554 -27.15 14.24 6.78
N GLY A 555 -27.29 15.50 6.35
CA GLY A 555 -28.09 16.52 7.02
C GLY A 555 -29.59 16.46 6.74
N GLY A 556 -30.11 15.40 6.12
CA GLY A 556 -31.55 15.23 5.85
C GLY A 556 -32.16 16.21 4.85
N LYS A 557 -31.36 17.08 4.22
CA LYS A 557 -31.81 17.88 3.08
C LYS A 557 -31.75 17.00 1.84
N ASN A 558 -32.75 17.12 0.97
CA ASN A 558 -32.73 16.53 -0.37
C ASN A 558 -31.59 17.20 -1.17
N ALA A 559 -30.36 16.76 -0.95
CA ALA A 559 -29.31 16.91 -1.95
C ALA A 559 -29.90 16.33 -3.24
N PRO A 560 -29.67 16.95 -4.42
CA PRO A 560 -30.05 16.31 -5.66
C PRO A 560 -29.53 14.87 -5.61
N GLU A 561 -30.46 13.92 -5.70
CA GLU A 561 -30.31 12.53 -5.29
C GLU A 561 -29.28 11.75 -6.12
N GLU A 562 -28.52 12.39 -7.01
CA GLU A 562 -28.23 11.75 -8.28
C GLU A 562 -26.76 11.73 -8.72
N LEU A 563 -25.78 11.77 -7.81
CA LEU A 563 -24.36 11.72 -8.22
C LEU A 563 -23.56 10.57 -7.61
N PRO A 564 -22.88 9.73 -8.43
CA PRO A 564 -21.94 8.72 -7.99
C PRO A 564 -20.84 9.37 -7.18
N LEU A 565 -20.54 8.71 -6.07
CA LEU A 565 -19.66 9.20 -5.03
C LEU A 565 -18.22 9.44 -5.52
N MET A 566 -17.78 8.82 -6.62
CA MET A 566 -16.41 8.98 -7.13
C MET A 566 -16.30 9.09 -8.65
N ALA A 567 -15.15 9.62 -9.06
CA ALA A 567 -14.67 9.58 -10.43
C ALA A 567 -14.16 8.17 -10.78
N GLN A 568 -14.84 7.48 -11.70
CA GLN A 568 -14.33 6.26 -12.35
C GLN A 568 -12.96 6.55 -12.98
N LEU A 569 -11.95 5.71 -12.72
CA LEU A 569 -10.60 5.89 -13.27
C LEU A 569 -10.43 5.06 -14.54
N TYR A 570 -9.76 5.62 -15.54
CA TYR A 570 -9.28 4.87 -16.70
C TYR A 570 -7.76 5.00 -16.76
N GLN A 571 -7.05 3.87 -16.73
CA GLN A 571 -5.57 3.83 -16.70
C GLN A 571 -4.97 4.72 -15.58
N ASN A 572 -5.60 4.67 -14.40
CA ASN A 572 -5.24 5.49 -13.24
C ASN A 572 -5.38 7.02 -13.45
N ARG A 573 -6.11 7.45 -14.48
CA ARG A 573 -6.45 8.86 -14.73
C ARG A 573 -7.92 9.13 -14.42
N LYS A 574 -8.18 10.27 -13.78
CA LYS A 574 -9.53 10.81 -13.58
C LYS A 574 -10.16 11.21 -14.93
N PRO A 575 -11.49 11.22 -15.05
CA PRO A 575 -12.16 11.78 -16.20
C PRO A 575 -11.75 13.25 -16.34
N ALA A 576 -11.39 13.64 -17.56
CA ALA A 576 -11.04 15.01 -17.89
C ALA A 576 -12.28 15.93 -17.89
N LEU A 577 -13.46 15.38 -18.20
CA LEU A 577 -14.73 16.09 -18.15
C LEU A 577 -15.82 15.23 -17.53
N VAL A 578 -16.61 15.84 -16.64
CA VAL A 578 -17.83 15.26 -16.06
C VAL A 578 -18.95 16.29 -16.19
N MET A 579 -20.00 15.89 -16.90
CA MET A 579 -21.16 16.72 -17.18
C MET A 579 -22.42 16.00 -16.75
N THR A 580 -23.41 16.78 -16.31
CA THR A 580 -24.67 16.26 -15.77
C THR A 580 -25.84 16.92 -16.45
N TYR A 581 -26.91 16.15 -16.67
CA TYR A 581 -28.13 16.64 -17.29
C TYR A 581 -29.34 16.08 -16.56
N THR A 582 -30.21 16.99 -16.09
CA THR A 582 -31.52 16.68 -15.50
C THR A 582 -32.59 16.94 -16.56
N PRO A 583 -33.19 15.91 -17.16
CA PRO A 583 -34.35 16.13 -18.01
C PRO A 583 -35.58 16.51 -17.15
N GLY A 584 -36.69 16.90 -17.78
CA GLY A 584 -37.92 17.33 -17.08
C GLY A 584 -38.52 16.29 -16.11
N ARG A 585 -39.58 16.66 -15.37
CA ARG A 585 -40.21 15.82 -14.32
C ARG A 585 -40.48 14.38 -14.80
N GLY A 586 -39.78 13.41 -14.24
CA GLY A 586 -40.02 11.96 -14.43
C GLY A 586 -38.92 11.18 -15.16
N GLU A 587 -37.91 11.85 -15.70
CA GLU A 587 -36.81 11.25 -16.50
C GLU A 587 -35.50 11.08 -15.68
N PRO A 588 -34.59 10.15 -16.07
CA PRO A 588 -33.36 9.89 -15.31
C PRO A 588 -32.41 11.06 -15.41
N PHE A 589 -31.75 11.38 -14.31
CA PHE A 589 -30.49 12.11 -14.35
C PHE A 589 -29.44 11.38 -15.19
N LEU A 590 -28.80 12.11 -16.10
CA LEU A 590 -27.77 11.59 -16.99
C LEU A 590 -26.39 12.09 -16.58
N ILE A 591 -25.42 11.19 -16.65
CA ILE A 591 -24.03 11.50 -16.35
C ILE A 591 -23.18 11.16 -17.55
N LEU A 592 -22.45 12.17 -18.03
CA LEU A 592 -21.46 12.05 -19.08
C LEU A 592 -20.07 12.19 -18.47
N ARG A 593 -19.19 11.24 -18.80
CA ARG A 593 -17.78 11.26 -18.40
C ARG A 593 -16.90 11.06 -19.63
N LEU A 594 -15.79 11.79 -19.71
CA LEU A 594 -14.77 11.64 -20.75
C LEU A 594 -13.39 11.45 -20.14
N TRP A 595 -12.61 10.53 -20.71
CA TRP A 595 -11.25 10.18 -20.33
C TRP A 595 -10.31 10.34 -21.51
N ARG A 596 -9.08 10.76 -21.20
CA ARG A 596 -8.01 10.82 -22.18
C ARG A 596 -7.54 9.40 -22.53
N SER A 597 -7.57 9.03 -23.82
CA SER A 597 -7.00 7.76 -24.29
C SER A 597 -5.55 7.92 -24.77
N ASN A 598 -4.94 6.81 -25.19
CA ASN A 598 -3.59 6.76 -25.77
C ASN A 598 -3.60 6.61 -27.28
N TYR A 599 -4.79 6.63 -27.87
CA TYR A 599 -4.99 6.52 -29.31
C TYR A 599 -5.02 7.93 -29.89
N HIS A 600 -4.22 8.14 -30.93
CA HIS A 600 -4.12 9.41 -31.65
C HIS A 600 -4.43 9.16 -33.12
N LEU A 601 -4.97 10.17 -33.80
CA LEU A 601 -5.15 10.13 -35.24
C LEU A 601 -3.93 10.77 -35.91
N ARG A 602 -3.46 10.22 -37.03
CA ARG A 602 -2.20 10.63 -37.69
C ARG A 602 -2.09 12.12 -38.01
N HIS A 603 -3.21 12.80 -38.25
CA HIS A 603 -3.29 14.23 -38.60
C HIS A 603 -4.02 15.06 -37.53
N TYR A 604 -4.18 14.52 -36.32
CA TYR A 604 -4.88 15.18 -35.22
C TYR A 604 -3.97 15.24 -34.00
N GLN A 605 -3.72 16.43 -33.46
CA GLN A 605 -2.82 16.61 -32.32
C GLN A 605 -3.43 16.12 -31.00
N GLN A 606 -4.76 16.14 -30.89
CA GLN A 606 -5.46 15.69 -29.69
C GLN A 606 -5.63 14.15 -29.69
N PRO A 607 -5.63 13.51 -28.51
CA PRO A 607 -5.99 12.11 -28.38
C PRO A 607 -7.48 11.90 -28.67
N ILE A 608 -7.83 10.67 -29.05
CA ILE A 608 -9.23 10.24 -29.04
C ILE A 608 -9.68 10.17 -27.57
N TRP A 609 -10.74 10.88 -27.21
CA TRP A 609 -11.36 10.80 -25.89
C TRP A 609 -12.30 9.61 -25.84
N LEU A 610 -12.19 8.82 -24.79
CA LEU A 610 -13.12 7.72 -24.50
C LEU A 610 -14.15 8.22 -23.51
N GLY A 611 -15.43 8.00 -23.76
CA GLY A 611 -16.51 8.52 -22.91
C GLY A 611 -17.56 7.48 -22.57
N SER A 612 -18.29 7.76 -21.50
CA SER A 612 -19.45 6.98 -21.08
C SER A 612 -20.60 7.93 -20.76
N ILE A 613 -21.77 7.67 -21.33
CA ILE A 613 -23.03 8.30 -20.94
C ILE A 613 -24.00 7.22 -20.44
N HIS A 614 -24.54 7.39 -19.23
CA HIS A 614 -25.50 6.45 -18.65
C HIS A 614 -26.50 7.17 -17.74
N PRO A 615 -27.73 6.64 -17.65
CA PRO A 615 -28.71 7.09 -16.68
C PRO A 615 -28.28 6.68 -15.26
N HIS A 616 -28.44 7.59 -14.31
CA HIS A 616 -28.21 7.32 -12.89
C HIS A 616 -29.44 6.66 -12.28
N THR A 617 -29.56 5.33 -12.40
CA THR A 617 -30.64 4.57 -11.75
C THR A 617 -30.12 3.29 -11.08
N SER A 618 -30.59 3.04 -9.85
CA SER A 618 -30.29 1.80 -9.10
C SER A 618 -31.01 0.60 -9.72
N GLN A 619 -30.30 -0.51 -9.94
CA GLN A 619 -30.83 -1.77 -10.48
C GLN A 619 -32.11 -2.26 -9.79
N LYS A 620 -32.34 -1.91 -8.50
CA LYS A 620 -33.56 -2.27 -7.77
C LYS A 620 -34.82 -1.58 -8.32
N ARG A 621 -34.74 -0.31 -8.72
CA ARG A 621 -35.89 0.42 -9.33
C ARG A 621 -36.19 -0.08 -10.74
N ILE A 622 -35.17 -0.57 -11.46
CA ILE A 622 -35.30 -1.09 -12.83
C ILE A 622 -36.13 -2.39 -12.85
N LYS A 623 -35.92 -3.29 -11.87
CA LYS A 623 -36.70 -4.54 -11.77
C LYS A 623 -38.16 -4.33 -11.33
N GLN A 624 -38.47 -3.26 -10.60
CA GLN A 624 -39.83 -3.04 -10.07
C GLN A 624 -40.79 -2.40 -11.07
N ASN A 625 -40.32 -1.61 -12.03
CA ASN A 625 -41.20 -0.74 -12.82
C ASN A 625 -41.37 -1.12 -14.31
N ASN A 626 -40.83 -2.23 -14.81
CA ASN A 626 -40.93 -2.59 -16.25
C ASN A 626 -40.57 -1.42 -17.22
N LEU A 627 -39.72 -0.49 -16.78
CA LEU A 627 -39.35 0.73 -17.50
C LEU A 627 -38.23 0.47 -18.52
N GLN A 628 -38.37 -0.53 -19.40
CA GLN A 628 -37.29 -0.91 -20.32
C GLN A 628 -37.21 -0.08 -21.61
N ALA A 629 -38.29 0.57 -22.08
CA ALA A 629 -38.34 1.06 -23.46
C ALA A 629 -37.76 2.49 -23.68
N SER A 630 -37.96 3.45 -22.78
CA SER A 630 -37.53 4.85 -23.00
C SER A 630 -36.10 5.18 -22.51
N TRP A 631 -35.49 4.30 -21.70
CA TRP A 631 -34.21 4.52 -21.01
C TRP A 631 -33.01 3.96 -21.79
N GLN A 632 -33.27 3.28 -22.93
CA GLN A 632 -32.25 2.59 -23.72
C GLN A 632 -31.35 3.52 -24.56
N TYR A 633 -31.68 4.82 -24.68
CA TYR A 633 -30.98 5.75 -25.58
C TYR A 633 -30.55 7.06 -24.90
N PRO A 634 -29.52 7.04 -24.03
CA PRO A 634 -28.98 8.24 -23.39
C PRO A 634 -28.47 9.31 -24.40
N PHE A 635 -28.14 8.90 -25.63
CA PHE A 635 -27.71 9.80 -26.70
C PHE A 635 -28.76 10.83 -27.14
N LYS A 636 -30.06 10.58 -26.89
CA LYS A 636 -31.16 11.50 -27.23
C LYS A 636 -30.95 12.91 -26.66
N TYR A 637 -30.34 13.01 -25.48
CA TYR A 637 -30.15 14.28 -24.76
C TYR A 637 -28.79 14.95 -25.05
N MET A 638 -27.90 14.24 -25.73
CA MET A 638 -26.55 14.72 -26.05
C MET A 638 -26.42 15.14 -27.51
N LEU A 639 -26.98 14.36 -28.44
CA LEU A 639 -26.88 14.63 -29.89
C LEU A 639 -27.39 16.02 -30.29
N PRO A 640 -28.53 16.54 -29.77
CA PRO A 640 -29.00 17.88 -30.11
C PRO A 640 -28.06 19.00 -29.65
N ALA A 641 -27.26 18.77 -28.61
CA ALA A 641 -26.32 19.75 -28.08
C ALA A 641 -25.06 19.91 -28.95
N LEU A 642 -24.77 18.92 -29.80
CA LEU A 642 -23.57 18.84 -30.62
C LEU A 642 -23.88 19.17 -32.09
N HIS A 643 -24.61 20.26 -32.31
CA HIS A 643 -24.95 20.72 -33.66
C HIS A 643 -23.68 21.13 -34.43
N GLY A 644 -23.49 20.59 -35.63
CA GLY A 644 -22.28 20.80 -36.46
C GLY A 644 -21.18 19.74 -36.27
N PHE A 645 -21.32 18.81 -35.33
CA PHE A 645 -20.42 17.66 -35.20
C PHE A 645 -20.80 16.53 -36.15
N ASN A 646 -19.81 15.74 -36.57
CA ASN A 646 -20.03 14.54 -37.38
C ASN A 646 -20.19 13.31 -36.48
N PHE A 647 -21.11 12.40 -36.84
CA PHE A 647 -21.42 11.22 -36.06
C PHE A 647 -21.32 9.93 -36.87
N ASN A 648 -20.83 8.85 -36.25
CA ASN A 648 -20.96 7.48 -36.75
C ASN A 648 -21.31 6.52 -35.59
N ARG A 649 -21.88 5.34 -35.87
CA ARG A 649 -22.31 4.38 -34.83
C ARG A 649 -22.04 2.93 -35.20
N ILE A 650 -21.70 2.12 -34.19
CA ILE A 650 -21.57 0.66 -34.30
C ILE A 650 -22.37 -0.01 -33.19
N ARG A 651 -23.02 -1.13 -33.51
CA ARG A 651 -23.75 -1.95 -32.54
C ARG A 651 -22.84 -3.04 -31.94
N LEU A 652 -22.83 -3.14 -30.62
CA LEU A 652 -22.05 -4.12 -29.85
C LEU A 652 -22.88 -5.39 -29.60
N ASN A 653 -22.22 -6.53 -29.40
CA ASN A 653 -22.87 -7.83 -29.22
C ASN A 653 -23.49 -7.97 -27.81
N ASN A 654 -24.77 -8.36 -27.70
CA ASN A 654 -25.52 -8.40 -26.44
C ASN A 654 -24.92 -9.32 -25.36
N LYS A 655 -24.28 -10.45 -25.73
CA LYS A 655 -23.66 -11.39 -24.77
C LYS A 655 -22.52 -10.75 -23.94
N GLN A 656 -21.93 -9.66 -24.42
CA GLN A 656 -20.83 -8.94 -23.79
C GLN A 656 -21.28 -7.86 -22.78
N ILE A 657 -22.59 -7.58 -22.70
CA ILE A 657 -23.16 -6.41 -22.01
C ILE A 657 -23.96 -6.83 -20.77
N GLU A 658 -24.54 -8.04 -20.76
CA GLU A 658 -25.37 -8.55 -19.66
C GLU A 658 -24.63 -8.71 -18.31
N ALA A 659 -23.30 -8.77 -18.31
CA ALA A 659 -22.49 -8.95 -17.11
C ALA A 659 -22.16 -7.64 -16.35
N LEU A 660 -22.59 -6.47 -16.84
CA LEU A 660 -22.20 -5.17 -16.28
C LEU A 660 -23.17 -4.68 -15.18
N PRO A 661 -22.67 -3.92 -14.18
CA PRO A 661 -23.50 -3.44 -13.07
C PRO A 661 -24.46 -2.30 -13.45
N HIS A 662 -24.34 -1.69 -14.63
CA HIS A 662 -25.17 -0.56 -15.10
C HIS A 662 -25.76 -0.86 -16.48
N ALA A 663 -27.02 -0.47 -16.71
CA ALA A 663 -27.66 -0.58 -18.01
C ALA A 663 -27.08 0.48 -18.96
N ILE A 664 -26.36 0.04 -19.98
CA ILE A 664 -25.71 0.90 -20.97
C ILE A 664 -26.22 0.51 -22.36
N SER A 665 -26.41 1.50 -23.23
CA SER A 665 -26.79 1.27 -24.63
C SER A 665 -25.76 0.38 -25.34
N PRO A 666 -26.18 -0.66 -26.08
CA PRO A 666 -25.28 -1.56 -26.82
C PRO A 666 -24.74 -0.92 -28.11
N GLU A 667 -24.45 0.39 -28.07
CA GLU A 667 -24.02 1.19 -29.21
C GLU A 667 -22.79 2.01 -28.82
N LEU A 668 -21.82 2.04 -29.73
CA LEU A 668 -20.61 2.85 -29.64
C LEU A 668 -20.75 4.02 -30.63
N LEU A 669 -20.80 5.24 -30.09
CA LEU A 669 -20.93 6.46 -30.88
C LEU A 669 -19.55 7.10 -31.12
N PHE A 670 -19.25 7.39 -32.38
CA PHE A 670 -18.09 8.17 -32.80
C PHE A 670 -18.53 9.60 -33.04
N ILE A 671 -17.79 10.54 -32.47
CA ILE A 671 -18.04 11.97 -32.57
C ILE A 671 -16.76 12.62 -33.09
N LYS A 672 -16.87 13.42 -34.14
CA LYS A 672 -15.76 14.21 -34.68
C LYS A 672 -16.16 15.68 -34.69
N GLU A 673 -15.26 16.52 -34.17
CA GLU A 673 -15.39 17.98 -34.22
C GLU A 673 -15.36 18.47 -35.69
N PRO A 674 -16.20 19.44 -36.07
CA PRO A 674 -16.11 20.06 -37.39
C PRO A 674 -14.73 20.70 -37.56
N LEU A 675 -13.96 20.26 -38.56
CA LEU A 675 -12.66 20.83 -38.85
C LEU A 675 -12.88 22.23 -39.46
N GLU A 676 -12.26 23.24 -38.86
CA GLU A 676 -12.30 24.63 -39.35
C GLU A 676 -11.64 24.82 -40.74
N ASN A 677 -11.12 23.75 -41.38
CA ASN A 677 -10.47 23.83 -42.70
C ASN A 677 -10.33 22.49 -43.45
N ASP A 678 -11.38 21.67 -43.57
CA ASP A 678 -11.37 20.53 -44.52
C ASP A 678 -11.60 20.97 -45.99
N ALA A 679 -11.80 22.26 -46.26
CA ALA A 679 -12.00 22.76 -47.63
C ALA A 679 -10.69 23.00 -48.43
N VAL A 680 -9.50 22.89 -47.83
CA VAL A 680 -8.24 23.29 -48.50
C VAL A 680 -7.24 22.14 -48.74
N ASN A 681 -7.33 21.01 -48.05
CA ASN A 681 -6.31 19.95 -48.14
C ASN A 681 -6.76 18.60 -48.71
N GLU A 682 -8.00 18.45 -49.20
CA GLU A 682 -8.39 17.31 -50.06
C GLU A 682 -8.15 17.56 -51.56
N ARG A 683 -7.53 18.70 -51.91
CA ARG A 683 -6.93 18.94 -53.23
C ARG A 683 -5.46 19.30 -53.09
N LYS A 684 -4.61 18.34 -52.70
CA LYS A 684 -3.19 18.29 -53.08
C LYS A 684 -2.57 16.94 -52.77
#